data_AF-A0A815QTJ2-F1
#
_entry.id   AF-A0A815QTJ2-F1
#
_cell.length_a   1.000
_cell.length_b   1.000
_cell.length_c   1.000
_cell.angle_alpha   90.00
_cell.angle_beta   90.00
_cell.angle_gamma   90.00
#
_symmetry.space_group_name_H-M   'P 1'
#
loop_
_entity.id
_entity.type
_entity.pdbx_description
1 polymer ?
#
loop_
_entity_poly.entity_id
_entity_poly.type
_entity_poly.pdbx_seq_one_letter_code
_entity_poly.pdbx_strand_id
1 'polypeptide(L)'
;MNLDVSFVRSYIVPVPSSGHHQHLSSSSSNANYQKLLQRRQDLCSSAKKRPDITTTFDQTITFIEQLKRNQHKSVVDINHLSTQIPQENSNDKKTLTPQDLSYQLNVKLEYLIRTRVIERHRVITRTTILPRTPNKSRITPVITPRDSYNRTTLSDISQSSQKHVVSASTTTTNTTILQDDLADKDSYEENDEIFEELVEEENINFLQQQPTLDKDPFEMEDEEYEAELEEESLRSSESELDADNSFPLDPALLLSDKTRRVGNTEVKSGLIPSLFSNVPPTIRFCTENQRIEPLPLPLRKMMKWKMSTITPNVVKNTVTRSGFRLISSDEGNDWLGTWSRHMKPICFKAIREYQKVNHFPGSFQIGRKDRLWRNLSHMQAVHSRREFDFVPQTFVLPADLLLFKRVFEEITDTKESKWIIKPPASARGQGIRVISKMEHVPKKRPVIVQKYIANPYLINGHKFDLRLYVYVTSHDPLRIYLFDDGLARFASRKYSAAVKSLSDRFMHLTNYSINRYNSEYRTNNDSAACTGHKWSLKALWTYLKKRDVDVAEIMEKIKDLIIKTIISADAYINVLTKANVRRKFSVHELFGFDVILDEQCKPYIVEVNISPSLHSNSPLDISVKGAMISDLLNLSGYMIPDRRDTLYEGSARRKPKLPKSLIFDRRVLPQGLSTDEKLKHQYFAQRYHDEQARRNILDVLTPDDLRILIETEDEFARRGSFERIFPTNQTRKYLKYFETPRYYNLLLNEWIIKYNRMEERGITYLNTFCKKGIHLQHPAIDPNQMWTQYQKLQGHLSHRDNDNTNTNGS
;
A
#
# COMPACT_ATOMS: atom_id res chain seq x y z
N MET A 1 -22.23 -2.78 -30.01
CA MET A 1 -21.20 -3.48 -29.20
C MET A 1 -21.60 -4.87 -28.70
N ASN A 2 -22.84 -5.11 -28.25
CA ASN A 2 -23.27 -6.44 -27.79
C ASN A 2 -23.39 -7.51 -28.91
N LEU A 3 -23.44 -7.11 -30.18
CA LEU A 3 -23.45 -8.04 -31.32
C LEU A 3 -22.07 -8.67 -31.59
N ASP A 4 -20.95 -7.97 -31.39
CA ASP A 4 -19.62 -8.54 -31.70
C ASP A 4 -19.12 -9.52 -30.63
N VAL A 5 -19.44 -9.30 -29.35
CA VAL A 5 -19.02 -10.22 -28.28
C VAL A 5 -19.83 -11.52 -28.31
N SER A 6 -21.11 -11.45 -28.68
CA SER A 6 -21.94 -12.63 -28.94
C SER A 6 -21.54 -13.35 -30.24
N PHE A 7 -21.10 -12.60 -31.26
CA PHE A 7 -20.56 -13.14 -32.52
C PHE A 7 -19.23 -13.88 -32.32
N VAL A 8 -18.31 -13.38 -31.48
CA VAL A 8 -17.06 -14.09 -31.13
C VAL A 8 -17.31 -15.34 -30.28
N ARG A 9 -18.29 -15.31 -29.36
CA ARG A 9 -18.71 -16.52 -28.60
C ARG A 9 -19.23 -17.63 -29.49
N SER A 10 -19.81 -17.31 -30.66
CA SER A 10 -20.32 -18.30 -31.61
C SER A 10 -19.23 -19.03 -32.41
N TYR A 11 -17.97 -18.53 -32.39
CA TYR A 11 -16.81 -19.16 -33.04
C TYR A 11 -16.10 -20.20 -32.16
N ILE A 12 -16.50 -20.35 -30.90
CA ILE A 12 -15.87 -21.26 -29.94
C ILE A 12 -16.78 -22.49 -29.78
N VAL A 13 -16.40 -23.59 -30.41
CA VAL A 13 -17.07 -24.88 -30.21
C VAL A 13 -16.55 -25.51 -28.92
N PRO A 14 -17.41 -25.90 -27.96
CA PRO A 14 -16.99 -26.75 -26.84
C PRO A 14 -16.64 -28.14 -27.38
N VAL A 15 -15.44 -28.64 -27.07
CA VAL A 15 -15.12 -30.06 -27.27
C VAL A 15 -15.94 -30.87 -26.26
N PRO A 16 -16.71 -31.90 -26.66
CA PRO A 16 -17.48 -32.70 -25.72
C PRO A 16 -16.52 -33.47 -24.80
N SER A 17 -16.70 -33.32 -23.50
CA SER A 17 -16.11 -34.19 -22.49
C SER A 17 -16.88 -35.50 -22.42
N SER A 18 -16.35 -36.59 -22.96
CA SER A 18 -16.85 -37.93 -22.66
C SER A 18 -15.72 -38.95 -22.67
N GLY A 19 -15.31 -39.37 -21.47
CA GLY A 19 -14.64 -40.65 -21.25
C GLY A 19 -15.69 -41.69 -20.90
N HIS A 20 -16.05 -42.54 -21.86
CA HIS A 20 -16.30 -43.98 -21.70
C HIS A 20 -16.79 -44.55 -23.04
N HIS A 21 -15.94 -45.37 -23.65
CA HIS A 21 -16.34 -46.22 -24.76
C HIS A 21 -17.30 -47.30 -24.25
N GLN A 22 -18.53 -47.32 -24.76
CA GLN A 22 -19.24 -48.55 -25.12
C GLN A 22 -20.31 -48.22 -26.18
N HIS A 23 -20.17 -48.87 -27.34
CA HIS A 23 -21.11 -49.03 -28.46
C HIS A 23 -21.95 -47.82 -28.94
N LEU A 24 -21.57 -47.29 -30.12
CA LEU A 24 -22.39 -46.44 -30.98
C LEU A 24 -23.37 -47.27 -31.81
N SER A 25 -24.66 -46.94 -31.75
CA SER A 25 -25.58 -47.05 -32.89
C SER A 25 -26.82 -46.16 -32.71
N SER A 26 -26.87 -44.98 -33.36
CA SER A 26 -28.09 -44.42 -34.02
C SER A 26 -27.91 -42.95 -34.46
N SER A 27 -27.76 -42.76 -35.78
CA SER A 27 -28.29 -41.71 -36.70
C SER A 27 -28.66 -40.25 -36.32
N SER A 28 -28.66 -39.78 -35.06
CA SER A 28 -29.14 -38.41 -34.75
C SER A 28 -28.06 -37.32 -34.76
N SER A 29 -26.78 -37.67 -34.60
CA SER A 29 -25.67 -36.69 -34.52
C SER A 29 -25.23 -36.10 -35.87
N ASN A 30 -25.56 -36.75 -36.99
CA ASN A 30 -25.13 -36.32 -38.32
C ASN A 30 -25.99 -35.18 -38.90
N ALA A 31 -27.27 -35.10 -38.51
CA ALA A 31 -28.19 -34.07 -39.00
C ALA A 31 -27.88 -32.67 -38.42
N ASN A 32 -27.41 -32.60 -37.17
CA ASN A 32 -27.04 -31.33 -36.53
C ASN A 32 -25.73 -30.77 -37.09
N TYR A 33 -24.77 -31.65 -37.41
CA TYR A 33 -23.50 -31.25 -38.02
C TYR A 33 -23.70 -30.71 -39.44
N GLN A 34 -24.56 -31.35 -40.25
CA GLN A 34 -24.89 -30.88 -41.60
C GLN A 34 -25.67 -29.56 -41.60
N LYS A 35 -26.60 -29.36 -40.66
CA LYS A 35 -27.29 -28.05 -40.46
C LYS A 35 -26.31 -26.93 -40.09
N LEU A 36 -25.26 -27.24 -39.34
CA LEU A 36 -24.20 -26.30 -38.95
C LEU A 36 -23.29 -25.92 -40.14
N LEU A 37 -22.98 -26.88 -41.02
CA LEU A 37 -22.22 -26.64 -42.25
C LEU A 37 -23.00 -25.78 -43.26
N GLN A 38 -24.31 -26.03 -43.43
CA GLN A 38 -25.16 -25.23 -44.32
C GLN A 38 -25.25 -23.78 -43.84
N ARG A 39 -25.47 -23.57 -42.54
CA ARG A 39 -25.58 -22.23 -41.93
C ARG A 39 -24.27 -21.44 -42.03
N ARG A 40 -23.13 -22.13 -42.04
CA ARG A 40 -21.80 -21.54 -42.27
C ARG A 40 -21.61 -21.10 -43.72
N GLN A 41 -22.08 -21.87 -44.71
CA GLN A 41 -22.00 -21.51 -46.12
C GLN A 41 -22.89 -20.30 -46.47
N ASP A 42 -24.08 -20.22 -45.88
CA ASP A 42 -25.01 -19.10 -46.07
C ASP A 42 -24.43 -17.78 -45.53
N LEU A 43 -23.77 -17.83 -44.37
CA LEU A 43 -23.13 -16.67 -43.73
C LEU A 43 -21.89 -16.16 -44.50
N CYS A 44 -21.05 -17.06 -45.01
CA CYS A 44 -19.93 -16.69 -45.88
C CYS A 44 -20.39 -16.05 -47.20
N SER A 45 -21.52 -16.51 -47.73
CA SER A 45 -22.11 -15.97 -48.96
C SER A 45 -22.74 -14.58 -48.73
N SER A 46 -23.28 -14.34 -47.54
CA SER A 46 -23.83 -13.03 -47.16
C SER A 46 -22.76 -11.98 -46.87
N ALA A 47 -21.56 -12.39 -46.42
CA ALA A 47 -20.42 -11.49 -46.19
C ALA A 47 -19.79 -10.95 -47.48
N LYS A 48 -19.86 -11.70 -48.59
CA LYS A 48 -19.36 -11.26 -49.91
C LYS A 48 -20.21 -10.15 -50.58
N LYS A 49 -21.36 -9.79 -50.02
CA LYS A 49 -22.31 -8.82 -50.60
C LYS A 49 -22.24 -7.39 -50.03
N ARG A 50 -21.28 -7.07 -49.14
CA ARG A 50 -21.12 -5.72 -48.55
C ARG A 50 -19.73 -5.15 -48.87
N PRO A 51 -19.59 -4.13 -49.74
CA PRO A 51 -18.27 -3.70 -50.22
C PRO A 51 -17.45 -2.81 -49.26
N ASP A 52 -18.07 -2.18 -48.25
CA ASP A 52 -17.50 -0.96 -47.65
C ASP A 52 -16.78 -1.11 -46.28
N ILE A 53 -16.30 -2.30 -45.90
CA ILE A 53 -15.55 -2.49 -44.62
C ILE A 53 -14.33 -3.42 -44.80
N THR A 54 -13.52 -3.21 -45.84
CA THR A 54 -12.61 -4.25 -46.37
C THR A 54 -11.11 -4.06 -46.12
N THR A 55 -10.66 -3.14 -45.25
CA THR A 55 -9.20 -3.02 -44.98
C THR A 55 -8.77 -3.44 -43.57
N THR A 56 -9.52 -3.12 -42.52
CA THR A 56 -9.11 -3.44 -41.13
C THR A 56 -9.57 -4.83 -40.67
N PHE A 57 -10.69 -5.32 -41.20
CA PHE A 57 -11.20 -6.66 -40.88
C PHE A 57 -10.38 -7.76 -41.56
N ASP A 58 -10.06 -7.59 -42.85
CA ASP A 58 -9.26 -8.55 -43.62
C ASP A 58 -7.82 -8.67 -43.09
N GLN A 59 -7.23 -7.60 -42.57
CA GLN A 59 -5.92 -7.65 -41.93
C GLN A 59 -5.95 -8.42 -40.59
N THR A 60 -7.04 -8.31 -39.84
CA THR A 60 -7.22 -9.04 -38.57
C THR A 60 -7.44 -10.52 -38.82
N ILE A 61 -8.26 -10.86 -39.83
CA ILE A 61 -8.45 -12.25 -40.29
C ILE A 61 -7.14 -12.83 -40.83
N THR A 62 -6.40 -12.10 -41.64
CA THR A 62 -5.10 -12.54 -42.18
C THR A 62 -4.07 -12.78 -41.08
N PHE A 63 -4.03 -11.93 -40.05
CA PHE A 63 -3.14 -12.12 -38.90
C PHE A 63 -3.53 -13.33 -38.04
N ILE A 64 -4.83 -13.55 -37.83
CA ILE A 64 -5.36 -14.74 -37.15
C ILE A 64 -5.06 -16.01 -37.97
N GLU A 65 -5.18 -15.96 -39.29
CA GLU A 65 -4.80 -17.09 -40.16
C GLU A 65 -3.30 -17.36 -40.17
N GLN A 66 -2.45 -16.33 -40.14
CA GLN A 66 -1.00 -16.49 -40.03
C GLN A 66 -0.61 -17.14 -38.69
N LEU A 67 -1.22 -16.71 -37.58
CA LEU A 67 -1.02 -17.33 -36.26
C LEU A 67 -1.46 -18.81 -36.26
N LYS A 68 -2.61 -19.12 -36.89
CA LYS A 68 -3.09 -20.51 -37.03
C LYS A 68 -2.18 -21.37 -37.92
N ARG A 69 -1.65 -20.84 -39.03
CA ARG A 69 -0.69 -21.56 -39.91
C ARG A 69 0.64 -21.83 -39.21
N ASN A 70 1.14 -20.87 -38.44
CA ASN A 70 2.37 -21.03 -37.66
C ASN A 70 2.19 -22.05 -36.53
N GLN A 71 0.99 -22.13 -35.93
CA GLN A 71 0.64 -23.16 -34.95
C GLN A 71 0.54 -24.55 -35.58
N HIS A 72 -0.08 -24.68 -36.76
CA HIS A 72 -0.16 -25.97 -37.47
C HIS A 72 1.23 -26.51 -37.84
N LYS A 73 2.16 -25.64 -38.26
CA LYS A 73 3.56 -26.01 -38.50
C LYS A 73 4.24 -26.45 -37.19
N SER A 74 4.13 -25.68 -36.12
CA SER A 74 4.81 -26.00 -34.85
C SER A 74 4.29 -27.28 -34.19
N VAL A 75 3.00 -27.60 -34.33
CA VAL A 75 2.42 -28.87 -33.85
C VAL A 75 2.83 -30.06 -34.72
N VAL A 76 2.94 -29.87 -36.05
CA VAL A 76 3.47 -30.90 -36.95
C VAL A 76 4.95 -31.16 -36.67
N ASP A 77 5.75 -30.12 -36.45
CA ASP A 77 7.17 -30.23 -36.11
C ASP A 77 7.38 -30.94 -34.77
N ILE A 78 6.54 -30.67 -33.76
CA ILE A 78 6.59 -31.35 -32.45
C ILE A 78 6.18 -32.82 -32.57
N ASN A 79 5.19 -33.16 -33.41
CA ASN A 79 4.81 -34.55 -33.67
C ASN A 79 5.85 -35.30 -34.52
N HIS A 80 6.59 -34.59 -35.37
CA HIS A 80 7.69 -35.16 -36.15
C HIS A 80 8.97 -35.36 -35.31
N LEU A 81 9.16 -34.53 -34.28
CA LEU A 81 10.23 -34.69 -33.28
C LEU A 81 9.91 -35.80 -32.27
N SER A 82 8.63 -36.01 -31.90
CA SER A 82 8.24 -37.07 -30.96
C SER A 82 8.35 -38.49 -31.54
N THR A 83 8.31 -38.62 -32.86
CA THR A 83 8.51 -39.89 -33.59
C THR A 83 9.99 -40.26 -33.78
N GLN A 84 10.92 -39.36 -33.45
CA GLN A 84 12.36 -39.58 -33.56
C GLN A 84 13.06 -39.91 -32.24
N ILE A 85 12.33 -40.00 -31.13
CA ILE A 85 12.89 -40.31 -29.81
C ILE A 85 12.85 -41.83 -29.59
N PRO A 86 14.00 -42.54 -29.49
CA PRO A 86 14.01 -43.95 -29.13
C PRO A 86 13.46 -44.13 -27.72
N GLN A 87 12.51 -45.05 -27.55
CA GLN A 87 11.99 -45.39 -26.23
C GLN A 87 13.01 -46.22 -25.46
N GLU A 88 13.73 -45.57 -24.54
CA GLU A 88 14.46 -46.27 -23.47
C GLU A 88 13.72 -46.17 -22.13
N ASN A 89 13.67 -47.32 -21.46
CA ASN A 89 13.01 -47.60 -20.21
C ASN A 89 13.45 -46.65 -19.08
N SER A 90 12.50 -45.92 -18.48
CA SER A 90 12.54 -45.62 -17.04
C SER A 90 11.16 -45.23 -16.51
N ASN A 91 10.74 -45.93 -15.46
CA ASN A 91 9.59 -45.59 -14.64
C ASN A 91 9.85 -44.26 -13.90
N ASP A 92 8.78 -43.50 -13.69
CA ASP A 92 8.67 -42.28 -12.86
C ASP A 92 9.15 -40.93 -13.42
N LYS A 93 8.51 -40.46 -14.51
CA LYS A 93 8.19 -39.02 -14.70
C LYS A 93 6.84 -38.88 -15.42
N LYS A 94 5.90 -38.09 -14.87
CA LYS A 94 4.68 -37.68 -15.61
C LYS A 94 5.08 -36.80 -16.80
N THR A 95 5.27 -37.40 -17.96
CA THR A 95 5.43 -36.69 -19.24
C THR A 95 4.08 -36.06 -19.61
N LEU A 96 4.05 -34.74 -19.75
CA LEU A 96 2.89 -34.00 -20.25
C LEU A 96 2.53 -34.54 -21.64
N THR A 97 1.27 -34.93 -21.82
CA THR A 97 0.82 -35.43 -23.11
C THR A 97 0.78 -34.28 -24.13
N PRO A 98 0.88 -34.56 -25.45
CA PRO A 98 0.71 -33.52 -26.49
C PRO A 98 -0.61 -32.75 -26.36
N GLN A 99 -1.65 -33.37 -25.77
CA GLN A 99 -2.94 -32.75 -25.48
C GLN A 99 -2.86 -31.77 -24.29
N ASP A 100 -2.10 -32.08 -23.24
CA ASP A 100 -1.84 -31.17 -22.12
C ASP A 100 -1.02 -29.94 -22.56
N LEU A 101 -0.04 -30.16 -23.44
CA LEU A 101 0.76 -29.09 -24.02
C LEU A 101 -0.10 -28.16 -24.89
N SER A 102 -0.99 -28.73 -25.71
CA SER A 102 -1.93 -28.00 -26.54
C SER A 102 -2.92 -27.17 -25.70
N TYR A 103 -3.44 -27.74 -24.61
CA TYR A 103 -4.31 -27.02 -23.68
C TYR A 103 -3.61 -25.84 -23.01
N GLN A 104 -2.39 -26.04 -22.49
CA GLN A 104 -1.62 -24.97 -21.87
C GLN A 104 -1.22 -23.87 -22.87
N LEU A 105 -0.90 -24.23 -24.11
CA LEU A 105 -0.64 -23.26 -25.17
C LEU A 105 -1.89 -22.42 -25.48
N ASN A 106 -3.06 -23.05 -25.59
CA ASN A 106 -4.31 -22.35 -25.89
C ASN A 106 -4.72 -21.38 -24.77
N VAL A 107 -4.50 -21.74 -23.50
CA VAL A 107 -4.74 -20.83 -22.36
C VAL A 107 -3.78 -19.64 -22.37
N LYS A 108 -2.49 -19.85 -22.67
CA LYS A 108 -1.53 -18.76 -22.84
C LYS A 108 -1.86 -17.86 -24.03
N LEU A 109 -2.37 -18.43 -25.12
CA LEU A 109 -2.76 -17.69 -26.32
C LEU A 109 -4.00 -16.83 -26.04
N GLU A 110 -5.00 -17.37 -25.32
CA GLU A 110 -6.19 -16.64 -24.90
C GLU A 110 -5.82 -15.43 -24.03
N TYR A 111 -4.87 -15.62 -23.11
CA TYR A 111 -4.31 -14.55 -22.30
C TYR A 111 -3.60 -13.49 -23.16
N LEU A 112 -2.67 -13.89 -24.03
CA LEU A 112 -1.92 -12.97 -24.90
C LEU A 112 -2.80 -12.19 -25.89
N ILE A 113 -3.85 -12.81 -26.43
CA ILE A 113 -4.82 -12.15 -27.31
C ILE A 113 -5.60 -11.10 -26.50
N ARG A 114 -6.05 -11.43 -25.29
CA ARG A 114 -6.72 -10.45 -24.41
C ARG A 114 -5.80 -9.28 -24.06
N THR A 115 -4.53 -9.53 -23.71
CA THR A 115 -3.61 -8.45 -23.31
C THR A 115 -3.21 -7.55 -24.48
N ARG A 116 -2.89 -8.11 -25.66
CA ARG A 116 -2.40 -7.32 -26.81
C ARG A 116 -3.47 -6.62 -27.61
N VAL A 117 -4.71 -7.12 -27.64
CA VAL A 117 -5.85 -6.39 -28.24
C VAL A 117 -6.16 -5.13 -27.42
N ILE A 118 -6.03 -5.21 -26.09
CA ILE A 118 -6.18 -4.07 -25.17
C ILE A 118 -5.04 -3.05 -25.35
N GLU A 119 -3.78 -3.49 -25.48
CA GLU A 119 -2.65 -2.58 -25.70
C GLU A 119 -2.68 -1.89 -27.08
N ARG A 120 -3.09 -2.57 -28.15
CA ARG A 120 -3.12 -1.96 -29.49
C ARG A 120 -4.26 -0.94 -29.64
N HIS A 121 -5.39 -1.14 -28.95
CA HIS A 121 -6.44 -0.12 -28.85
C HIS A 121 -5.97 1.12 -28.07
N ARG A 122 -5.20 0.96 -26.99
CA ARG A 122 -4.61 2.10 -26.25
C ARG A 122 -3.63 2.95 -27.07
N VAL A 123 -2.93 2.35 -28.04
CA VAL A 123 -1.98 3.06 -28.91
C VAL A 123 -2.68 3.84 -30.03
N ILE A 124 -3.76 3.30 -30.61
CA ILE A 124 -4.52 3.95 -31.69
C ILE A 124 -5.28 5.18 -31.14
N THR A 125 -5.85 5.10 -29.94
CA THR A 125 -6.54 6.26 -29.31
C THR A 125 -5.59 7.41 -28.96
N ARG A 126 -4.28 7.16 -28.82
CA ARG A 126 -3.26 8.21 -28.58
C ARG A 126 -2.69 8.83 -29.84
N THR A 127 -2.87 8.23 -31.03
CA THR A 127 -2.22 8.69 -32.27
C THR A 127 -3.10 9.49 -33.24
N THR A 128 -4.39 9.68 -32.94
CA THR A 128 -5.28 10.60 -33.67
C THR A 128 -5.64 11.82 -32.83
N ILE A 129 -4.67 12.70 -32.60
CA ILE A 129 -4.92 14.12 -32.29
C ILE A 129 -4.22 14.93 -33.40
N LEU A 130 -4.99 15.38 -34.38
CA LEU A 130 -4.52 16.35 -35.36
C LEU A 130 -4.35 17.73 -34.69
N PRO A 131 -3.30 18.51 -35.01
CA PRO A 131 -3.07 19.82 -34.42
C PRO A 131 -4.07 20.86 -34.95
N ARG A 132 -4.79 21.55 -34.06
CA ARG A 132 -5.60 22.72 -34.41
C ARG A 132 -4.72 23.97 -34.49
N THR A 133 -4.73 24.63 -35.64
CA THR A 133 -4.12 25.93 -35.91
C THR A 133 -4.87 27.09 -35.23
N PRO A 134 -4.19 28.23 -34.93
CA PRO A 134 -4.78 29.34 -34.19
C PRO A 134 -5.46 30.35 -35.12
N ASN A 135 -6.61 30.89 -34.72
CA ASN A 135 -7.18 32.09 -35.35
C ASN A 135 -7.43 33.21 -34.32
N LYS A 136 -7.04 34.42 -34.75
CA LYS A 136 -6.96 35.67 -34.01
C LYS A 136 -8.32 36.38 -33.84
N SER A 137 -8.29 37.31 -32.88
CA SER A 137 -9.00 38.61 -32.81
C SER A 137 -10.25 38.66 -31.93
N ARG A 138 -10.61 39.76 -31.24
CA ARG A 138 -9.92 40.93 -30.65
C ARG A 138 -11.01 41.62 -29.81
N ILE A 139 -10.59 42.43 -28.82
CA ILE A 139 -11.26 43.62 -28.24
C ILE A 139 -11.63 43.49 -26.74
N THR A 140 -10.84 44.21 -25.93
CA THR A 140 -11.18 44.81 -24.63
C THR A 140 -11.78 46.21 -24.85
N PRO A 141 -12.60 46.76 -23.92
CA PRO A 141 -12.07 47.76 -22.97
C PRO A 141 -12.72 47.70 -21.54
N VAL A 142 -11.98 47.78 -20.43
CA VAL A 142 -11.58 48.97 -19.60
C VAL A 142 -12.53 49.28 -18.40
N ILE A 143 -11.99 49.13 -17.16
CA ILE A 143 -11.97 50.04 -15.95
C ILE A 143 -13.30 50.70 -15.48
N THR A 144 -13.74 50.84 -14.22
CA THR A 144 -13.33 50.53 -12.81
C THR A 144 -14.57 50.78 -11.86
N PRO A 145 -14.52 51.14 -10.55
CA PRO A 145 -15.22 50.42 -9.48
C PRO A 145 -16.32 51.29 -8.79
N ARG A 146 -17.07 50.75 -7.82
CA ARG A 146 -17.44 51.45 -6.55
C ARG A 146 -18.46 50.68 -5.70
N ASP A 147 -18.09 50.54 -4.43
CA ASP A 147 -18.82 50.92 -3.22
C ASP A 147 -20.20 50.34 -2.89
N SER A 148 -20.18 49.60 -1.77
CA SER A 148 -21.02 49.72 -0.57
C SER A 148 -22.53 49.81 -0.71
N TYR A 149 -23.25 48.88 -0.07
CA TYR A 149 -24.28 49.24 0.91
C TYR A 149 -24.46 48.12 1.95
N ASN A 150 -24.70 48.59 3.17
CA ASN A 150 -24.80 47.84 4.41
C ASN A 150 -26.29 47.73 4.83
N ARG A 151 -26.56 46.71 5.65
CA ARG A 151 -27.52 46.67 6.78
C ARG A 151 -29.03 46.43 6.57
N THR A 152 -29.48 45.32 7.20
CA THR A 152 -30.62 45.14 8.16
C THR A 152 -32.03 45.56 7.72
N THR A 153 -33.09 44.74 7.91
CA THR A 153 -33.69 44.33 9.20
C THR A 153 -34.85 43.32 8.97
N LEU A 154 -35.05 42.41 9.95
CA LEU A 154 -36.30 41.94 10.61
C LEU A 154 -37.50 41.46 9.75
N SER A 155 -38.41 40.59 10.17
CA SER A 155 -38.57 39.55 11.20
C SER A 155 -39.98 38.96 10.97
N ASP A 156 -40.24 37.78 11.53
CA ASP A 156 -41.56 37.22 11.88
C ASP A 156 -42.45 36.65 10.76
N ILE A 157 -42.68 35.33 10.81
CA ILE A 157 -43.91 34.72 11.36
C ILE A 157 -43.67 33.23 11.63
N SER A 158 -44.22 32.81 12.75
CA SER A 158 -44.03 31.55 13.45
C SER A 158 -45.17 30.54 13.19
N GLN A 159 -44.86 29.28 13.50
CA GLN A 159 -45.76 28.25 14.06
C GLN A 159 -46.78 27.49 13.18
N SER A 160 -46.47 26.20 12.98
CA SER A 160 -47.16 25.03 13.60
C SER A 160 -47.72 23.96 12.65
N SER A 161 -47.60 22.71 13.14
CA SER A 161 -48.55 21.59 13.01
C SER A 161 -48.23 20.43 12.06
N GLN A 162 -47.65 19.38 12.68
CA GLN A 162 -48.01 17.95 12.69
C GLN A 162 -48.56 17.22 11.45
N LYS A 163 -47.86 16.10 11.15
CA LYS A 163 -48.31 14.73 10.78
C LYS A 163 -49.46 14.57 9.77
N HIS A 164 -49.18 13.86 8.66
CA HIS A 164 -49.80 12.55 8.38
C HIS A 164 -49.13 11.79 7.23
N VAL A 165 -49.02 10.47 7.44
CA VAL A 165 -48.65 9.41 6.49
C VAL A 165 -49.84 9.11 5.58
N VAL A 166 -49.65 9.03 4.26
CA VAL A 166 -50.41 8.13 3.36
C VAL A 166 -49.57 7.73 2.14
N SER A 167 -49.49 6.42 1.94
CA SER A 167 -49.02 5.67 0.77
C SER A 167 -49.95 5.77 -0.44
N ALA A 168 -49.41 5.85 -1.65
CA ALA A 168 -50.13 5.37 -2.84
C ALA A 168 -49.16 4.90 -3.93
N SER A 169 -49.28 3.62 -4.24
CA SER A 169 -48.70 2.93 -5.39
C SER A 169 -49.75 2.85 -6.50
N THR A 170 -49.38 3.21 -7.73
CA THR A 170 -50.12 2.78 -8.94
C THR A 170 -49.18 2.63 -10.14
N THR A 171 -49.31 1.48 -10.78
CA THR A 171 -48.60 0.96 -11.95
C THR A 171 -49.53 1.06 -13.15
N THR A 172 -49.09 1.55 -14.33
CA THR A 172 -49.43 0.96 -15.67
C THR A 172 -48.68 1.60 -16.86
N THR A 173 -47.74 0.82 -17.42
CA THR A 173 -47.53 0.38 -18.84
C THR A 173 -47.67 1.28 -20.09
N ASN A 174 -46.58 1.25 -20.89
CA ASN A 174 -46.40 1.08 -22.37
C ASN A 174 -47.04 2.11 -23.35
N THR A 175 -46.44 2.62 -24.44
CA THR A 175 -45.58 1.99 -25.49
C THR A 175 -44.90 3.07 -26.38
N THR A 176 -43.62 2.81 -26.71
CA THR A 176 -42.71 3.15 -27.86
C THR A 176 -43.12 4.08 -29.01
N ILE A 177 -42.22 5.01 -29.45
CA ILE A 177 -41.69 5.23 -30.83
C ILE A 177 -40.29 5.93 -30.75
N LEU A 178 -39.41 5.58 -31.71
CA LEU A 178 -37.94 5.70 -31.80
C LEU A 178 -37.37 7.00 -32.43
N GLN A 179 -36.03 7.12 -32.28
CA GLN A 179 -34.98 7.94 -32.94
C GLN A 179 -34.35 9.02 -32.05
N ASP A 180 -33.03 9.17 -31.88
CA ASP A 180 -31.86 8.39 -32.31
C ASP A 180 -30.67 8.75 -31.39
N ASP A 181 -29.87 7.74 -31.07
CA ASP A 181 -28.41 7.68 -30.91
C ASP A 181 -27.59 8.87 -30.36
N LEU A 182 -27.02 8.68 -29.15
CA LEU A 182 -25.61 8.94 -28.78
C LEU A 182 -25.39 8.68 -27.27
N ALA A 183 -25.27 7.42 -26.85
CA ALA A 183 -24.67 7.03 -25.57
C ALA A 183 -24.53 5.51 -25.50
N ASP A 184 -23.32 4.98 -25.69
CA ASP A 184 -22.93 3.68 -25.10
C ASP A 184 -21.45 3.40 -25.40
N LYS A 185 -20.58 4.01 -24.59
CA LYS A 185 -19.21 3.55 -24.36
C LYS A 185 -18.57 4.04 -23.06
N ASP A 186 -19.23 4.91 -22.30
CA ASP A 186 -18.77 5.34 -20.97
C ASP A 186 -19.33 4.45 -19.84
N SER A 187 -20.35 3.64 -20.09
CA SER A 187 -21.11 2.90 -19.07
C SER A 187 -20.42 1.66 -18.46
N TYR A 188 -19.14 1.40 -18.70
CA TYR A 188 -18.41 0.33 -17.99
C TYR A 188 -17.18 0.83 -17.23
N GLU A 189 -16.58 1.96 -17.62
CA GLU A 189 -15.53 2.63 -16.81
C GLU A 189 -16.16 3.67 -15.88
N GLU A 190 -17.20 4.41 -16.30
CA GLU A 190 -17.99 5.24 -15.37
C GLU A 190 -18.74 4.36 -14.38
N ASN A 191 -19.20 3.16 -14.73
CA ASN A 191 -19.86 2.32 -13.73
C ASN A 191 -18.91 1.75 -12.68
N ASP A 192 -17.62 1.54 -12.99
CA ASP A 192 -16.64 1.15 -11.98
C ASP A 192 -16.14 2.35 -11.17
N GLU A 193 -16.00 3.55 -11.76
CA GLU A 193 -15.69 4.78 -11.02
C GLU A 193 -16.87 5.29 -10.19
N ILE A 194 -18.11 5.21 -10.68
CA ILE A 194 -19.35 5.53 -9.97
C ILE A 194 -19.64 4.45 -8.93
N PHE A 195 -19.36 3.16 -9.18
CA PHE A 195 -19.45 2.14 -8.14
C PHE A 195 -18.32 2.29 -7.11
N GLU A 196 -17.12 2.69 -7.50
CA GLU A 196 -16.04 3.05 -6.57
C GLU A 196 -16.39 4.31 -5.77
N GLU A 197 -17.04 5.30 -6.37
CA GLU A 197 -17.47 6.54 -5.70
C GLU A 197 -18.70 6.32 -4.81
N LEU A 198 -19.69 5.54 -5.23
CA LEU A 198 -20.86 5.15 -4.41
C LEU A 198 -20.46 4.20 -3.29
N VAL A 199 -19.52 3.28 -3.52
CA VAL A 199 -18.99 2.39 -2.46
C VAL A 199 -18.04 3.17 -1.55
N GLU A 200 -17.28 4.15 -2.03
CA GLU A 200 -16.50 5.05 -1.19
C GLU A 200 -17.41 5.97 -0.37
N GLU A 201 -18.49 6.52 -0.93
CA GLU A 201 -19.47 7.35 -0.24
C GLU A 201 -20.30 6.53 0.76
N GLU A 202 -20.76 5.32 0.41
CA GLU A 202 -21.40 4.40 1.36
C GLU A 202 -20.42 3.92 2.44
N ASN A 203 -19.13 3.74 2.15
CA ASN A 203 -18.14 3.36 3.16
C ASN A 203 -17.73 4.55 4.05
N ILE A 204 -17.68 5.77 3.50
CA ILE A 204 -17.51 7.00 4.26
C ILE A 204 -18.74 7.20 5.17
N ASN A 205 -19.96 7.00 4.66
CA ASN A 205 -21.21 7.06 5.42
C ASN A 205 -21.32 5.94 6.47
N PHE A 206 -20.85 4.72 6.16
CA PHE A 206 -20.80 3.60 7.10
C PHE A 206 -19.75 3.81 8.21
N LEU A 207 -18.64 4.49 7.91
CA LEU A 207 -17.68 4.96 8.91
C LEU A 207 -18.18 6.20 9.69
N GLN A 208 -19.19 6.92 9.18
CA GLN A 208 -19.81 8.10 9.80
C GLN A 208 -21.00 7.75 10.70
N GLN A 209 -21.72 6.66 10.46
CA GLN A 209 -22.82 6.23 11.33
C GLN A 209 -22.29 5.45 12.54
N GLN A 210 -21.80 6.18 13.53
CA GLN A 210 -21.92 5.72 14.91
C GLN A 210 -23.39 5.84 15.32
N PRO A 211 -24.07 4.77 15.75
CA PRO A 211 -25.27 4.94 16.53
C PRO A 211 -24.85 5.57 17.86
N THR A 212 -25.52 6.65 18.26
CA THR A 212 -25.57 7.10 19.65
C THR A 212 -26.22 6.00 20.47
N LEU A 213 -25.41 5.04 20.91
CA LEU A 213 -25.71 4.20 22.06
C LEU A 213 -25.19 4.97 23.26
N ASP A 214 -26.02 5.08 24.29
CA ASP A 214 -25.82 5.85 25.52
C ASP A 214 -24.34 6.05 25.89
N LYS A 215 -23.93 7.32 26.02
CA LYS A 215 -22.58 7.70 26.45
C LYS A 215 -22.22 6.90 27.70
N ASP A 216 -21.04 6.29 27.66
CA ASP A 216 -20.49 5.45 28.73
C ASP A 216 -20.34 6.32 30.00
N PRO A 217 -20.75 5.90 31.20
CA PRO A 217 -20.53 6.69 32.43
C PRO A 217 -19.05 7.00 32.70
N PHE A 218 -18.14 6.20 32.12
CA PHE A 218 -16.69 6.45 32.12
C PHE A 218 -16.23 7.54 31.14
N GLU A 219 -17.04 7.93 30.15
CA GLU A 219 -16.75 9.07 29.25
C GLU A 219 -17.02 10.43 29.92
N MET A 220 -17.85 10.48 30.98
CA MET A 220 -18.17 11.74 31.67
C MET A 220 -17.15 12.13 32.75
N GLU A 221 -16.53 11.15 33.43
CA GLU A 221 -15.41 11.43 34.35
C GLU A 221 -14.17 11.93 33.59
N ASP A 222 -14.00 11.52 32.33
CA ASP A 222 -12.93 11.99 31.44
C ASP A 222 -13.17 13.44 31.00
N GLU A 223 -14.38 13.87 30.64
CA GLU A 223 -14.64 15.28 30.24
C GLU A 223 -14.35 16.28 31.38
N GLU A 224 -14.54 15.89 32.65
CA GLU A 224 -14.32 16.75 33.82
C GLU A 224 -12.83 16.82 34.23
N TYR A 225 -12.07 15.73 34.09
CA TYR A 225 -10.60 15.71 34.29
C TYR A 225 -9.84 16.34 33.09
N GLU A 226 -10.40 16.25 31.88
CA GLU A 226 -9.86 16.87 30.65
C GLU A 226 -10.03 18.40 30.63
N ALA A 227 -11.08 18.95 31.27
CA ALA A 227 -11.24 20.39 31.44
C ALA A 227 -10.18 20.98 32.39
N GLU A 228 -9.82 20.26 33.47
CA GLU A 228 -8.77 20.68 34.40
C GLU A 228 -7.37 20.65 33.76
N LEU A 229 -7.07 19.65 32.91
CA LEU A 229 -5.80 19.57 32.18
C LEU A 229 -5.70 20.56 31.00
N GLU A 230 -6.81 20.87 30.33
CA GLU A 230 -6.85 21.95 29.34
C GLU A 230 -6.66 23.32 29.99
N GLU A 231 -7.23 23.58 31.17
CA GLU A 231 -6.97 24.80 31.94
C GLU A 231 -5.51 24.88 32.43
N GLU A 232 -4.91 23.79 32.88
CA GLU A 232 -3.52 23.80 33.36
C GLU A 232 -2.50 23.94 32.20
N SER A 233 -2.80 23.32 31.04
CA SER A 233 -2.07 23.50 29.77
C SER A 233 -2.17 24.93 29.24
N LEU A 234 -3.36 25.52 29.24
CA LEU A 234 -3.60 26.90 28.80
C LEU A 234 -2.92 27.90 29.75
N ARG A 235 -3.04 27.72 31.07
CA ARG A 235 -2.38 28.57 32.08
C ARG A 235 -0.86 28.49 32.03
N SER A 236 -0.27 27.33 31.68
CA SER A 236 1.18 27.21 31.48
C SER A 236 1.69 27.92 30.21
N SER A 237 0.79 28.25 29.27
CA SER A 237 1.13 28.85 27.97
C SER A 237 0.94 30.37 27.90
N GLU A 238 0.23 30.97 28.87
CA GLU A 238 -0.09 32.40 28.89
C GLU A 238 0.70 33.22 29.92
N SER A 239 1.51 32.61 30.80
CA SER A 239 2.22 33.34 31.87
C SER A 239 3.74 33.48 31.71
N GLU A 240 4.33 33.13 30.57
CA GLU A 240 5.74 33.49 30.29
C GLU A 240 5.79 34.83 29.56
N LEU A 241 6.00 35.87 30.35
CA LEU A 241 6.34 37.25 30.00
C LEU A 241 7.10 37.35 28.66
N ASP A 242 6.68 38.31 27.83
CA ASP A 242 7.33 38.82 26.63
C ASP A 242 8.76 39.34 26.89
N ALA A 243 9.67 38.45 27.29
CA ALA A 243 11.08 38.70 27.23
C ALA A 243 11.51 38.51 25.76
N ASP A 244 11.90 39.60 25.13
CA ASP A 244 12.57 39.66 23.84
C ASP A 244 13.91 38.92 23.92
N ASN A 245 13.81 37.58 23.93
CA ASN A 245 14.91 36.66 24.08
C ASN A 245 15.60 36.54 22.73
N SER A 246 16.36 37.59 22.43
CA SER A 246 17.47 37.63 21.47
C SER A 246 18.60 36.69 21.92
N PHE A 247 18.29 35.45 22.30
CA PHE A 247 19.31 34.43 22.43
C PHE A 247 19.95 34.24 21.05
N PRO A 248 21.29 34.35 20.93
CA PRO A 248 21.96 33.95 19.70
C PRO A 248 21.58 32.50 19.42
N LEU A 249 20.94 32.27 18.27
CA LEU A 249 20.67 30.93 17.74
C LEU A 249 22.00 30.28 17.38
N ASP A 250 22.70 29.73 18.38
CA ASP A 250 23.89 28.93 18.16
C ASP A 250 23.46 27.49 17.78
N PRO A 251 23.64 27.08 16.50
CA PRO A 251 23.32 25.72 16.08
C PRO A 251 24.10 24.66 16.86
N ALA A 252 25.31 24.96 17.34
CA ALA A 252 26.15 23.98 18.04
C ALA A 252 25.52 23.55 19.37
N LEU A 253 24.85 24.47 20.07
CA LEU A 253 24.15 24.17 21.32
C LEU A 253 22.89 23.34 21.06
N LEU A 254 22.08 23.76 20.07
CA LEU A 254 20.82 23.08 19.72
C LEU A 254 21.04 21.68 19.13
N LEU A 255 22.18 21.45 18.48
CA LEU A 255 22.54 20.16 17.90
C LEU A 255 23.40 19.30 18.83
N SER A 256 23.71 19.77 20.03
CA SER A 256 24.44 18.96 20.99
C SER A 256 23.54 17.83 21.51
N ASP A 257 23.89 16.57 21.21
CA ASP A 257 23.11 15.40 21.64
C ASP A 257 23.40 15.01 23.12
N LYS A 258 23.74 16.01 23.95
CA LYS A 258 24.07 15.79 25.35
C LYS A 258 22.78 15.52 26.13
N THR A 259 22.54 14.24 26.41
CA THR A 259 21.46 13.85 27.33
C THR A 259 21.83 14.24 28.76
N ARG A 260 20.96 15.00 29.42
CA ARG A 260 21.11 15.37 30.85
C ARG A 260 20.06 14.62 31.67
N ARG A 261 20.44 14.03 32.78
CA ARG A 261 19.48 13.46 33.74
C ARG A 261 19.20 14.46 34.85
N VAL A 262 17.93 14.78 35.07
CA VAL A 262 17.47 15.60 36.18
C VAL A 262 16.47 14.76 36.97
N GLY A 263 16.91 14.21 38.11
CA GLY A 263 16.15 13.20 38.85
C GLY A 263 15.92 11.93 38.01
N ASN A 264 14.66 11.46 37.94
CA ASN A 264 14.25 10.33 37.11
C ASN A 264 13.96 10.69 35.65
N THR A 265 14.03 11.98 35.29
CA THR A 265 13.63 12.46 33.96
C THR A 265 14.86 12.68 33.07
N GLU A 266 14.80 12.10 31.88
CA GLU A 266 15.83 12.26 30.85
C GLU A 266 15.52 13.49 29.99
N VAL A 267 16.41 14.49 30.00
CA VAL A 267 16.30 15.72 29.21
C VAL A 267 17.13 15.58 27.94
N LYS A 268 16.50 15.77 26.78
CA LYS A 268 17.11 15.65 25.44
C LYS A 268 17.00 16.95 24.65
N SER A 269 17.90 17.16 23.69
CA SER A 269 17.75 18.23 22.70
C SER A 269 16.47 18.05 21.89
N GLY A 270 15.79 19.16 21.57
CA GLY A 270 14.60 19.16 20.72
C GLY A 270 14.86 18.84 19.25
N LEU A 271 16.13 18.77 18.84
CA LEU A 271 16.55 18.36 17.51
C LEU A 271 17.39 17.08 17.56
N ILE A 272 17.33 16.32 16.48
CA ILE A 272 18.21 15.19 16.19
C ILE A 272 19.14 15.63 15.05
N PRO A 273 20.46 15.77 15.30
CA PRO A 273 21.39 16.11 14.24
C PRO A 273 21.45 14.99 13.18
N SER A 274 21.71 15.36 11.93
CA SER A 274 22.03 14.40 10.88
C SER A 274 23.41 13.77 11.14
N LEU A 275 23.60 12.52 10.70
CA LEU A 275 24.92 11.89 10.65
C LEU A 275 25.86 12.58 9.64
N PHE A 276 25.29 13.40 8.73
CA PHE A 276 25.98 13.93 7.58
C PHE A 276 26.08 15.46 7.60
N SER A 277 27.23 15.96 7.14
CA SER A 277 27.47 17.40 7.03
C SER A 277 26.53 18.04 6.00
N ASN A 278 26.07 19.27 6.24
CA ASN A 278 25.16 19.98 5.32
C ASN A 278 23.84 19.23 5.05
N VAL A 279 23.36 18.46 6.02
CA VAL A 279 22.02 17.86 6.02
C VAL A 279 21.26 18.41 7.23
N PRO A 280 20.03 18.95 7.05
CA PRO A 280 19.27 19.54 8.15
C PRO A 280 18.92 18.52 9.24
N PRO A 281 18.81 18.95 10.51
CA PRO A 281 18.34 18.11 11.61
C PRO A 281 16.85 17.81 11.49
N THR A 282 16.39 16.82 12.24
CA THR A 282 14.97 16.51 12.40
C THR A 282 14.48 16.87 13.80
N ILE A 283 13.17 17.10 13.94
CA ILE A 283 12.53 17.35 15.24
C ILE A 283 12.50 16.04 16.04
N ARG A 284 12.82 16.12 17.33
CA ARG A 284 12.74 15.00 18.26
C ARG A 284 11.34 14.88 18.85
N PHE A 285 10.85 13.64 18.91
CA PHE A 285 9.65 13.24 19.64
C PHE A 285 10.04 12.36 20.82
N CYS A 286 9.34 12.51 21.95
CA CYS A 286 9.70 11.85 23.20
C CYS A 286 8.57 11.04 23.85
N THR A 287 8.93 10.02 24.62
CA THR A 287 8.02 9.24 25.48
C THR A 287 7.72 9.99 26.78
N GLU A 288 6.71 9.58 27.54
CA GLU A 288 6.24 10.26 28.76
C GLU A 288 7.35 10.53 29.79
N ASN A 289 8.30 9.60 29.93
CA ASN A 289 9.43 9.69 30.86
C ASN A 289 10.58 10.60 30.39
N GLN A 290 10.41 11.29 29.26
CA GLN A 290 11.43 12.11 28.63
C GLN A 290 10.94 13.55 28.47
N ARG A 291 11.84 14.51 28.70
CA ARG A 291 11.60 15.93 28.48
C ARG A 291 12.50 16.44 27.37
N ILE A 292 11.98 17.36 26.56
CA ILE A 292 12.72 18.02 25.50
C ILE A 292 13.09 19.45 25.94
N GLU A 293 14.33 19.86 25.66
CA GLU A 293 14.73 21.27 25.79
C GLU A 293 13.94 22.12 24.78
N PRO A 294 13.27 23.20 25.24
CA PRO A 294 12.41 23.98 24.37
C PRO A 294 13.23 24.64 23.25
N LEU A 295 12.75 24.51 22.01
CA LEU A 295 13.37 25.22 20.89
C LEU A 295 13.14 26.74 21.02
N PRO A 296 14.08 27.56 20.52
CA PRO A 296 13.91 29.02 20.47
C PRO A 296 12.58 29.43 19.83
N LEU A 297 11.97 30.50 20.34
CA LEU A 297 10.66 31.01 19.89
C LEU A 297 10.51 31.11 18.36
N PRO A 298 11.54 31.57 17.58
CA PRO A 298 11.44 31.63 16.13
C PRO A 298 11.19 30.28 15.44
N LEU A 299 11.69 29.17 16.01
CA LEU A 299 11.52 27.80 15.53
C LEU A 299 10.21 27.21 16.07
N ARG A 300 9.92 27.41 17.37
CA ARG A 300 8.69 26.92 18.01
C ARG A 300 7.42 27.45 17.31
N LYS A 301 7.43 28.70 16.82
CA LYS A 301 6.32 29.28 16.03
C LYS A 301 6.01 28.53 14.72
N MET A 302 6.96 27.74 14.21
CA MET A 302 6.81 26.94 12.99
C MET A 302 6.34 25.51 13.29
N MET A 303 6.39 25.08 14.56
CA MET A 303 5.99 23.75 14.99
C MET A 303 4.48 23.71 15.22
N LYS A 304 3.73 23.50 14.14
CA LYS A 304 2.27 23.41 14.17
C LYS A 304 1.80 22.03 13.74
N TRP A 305 0.90 21.45 14.52
CA TRP A 305 0.28 20.16 14.25
C TRP A 305 -1.20 20.35 13.95
N LYS A 306 -1.64 19.94 12.76
CA LYS A 306 -3.04 20.05 12.36
C LYS A 306 -3.86 18.93 12.99
N MET A 307 -4.79 19.31 13.85
CA MET A 307 -5.72 18.37 14.47
C MET A 307 -6.75 17.84 13.47
N SER A 308 -7.18 16.62 13.73
CA SER A 308 -8.19 15.88 13.01
C SER A 308 -9.08 15.21 14.04
N THR A 309 -10.34 14.96 13.71
CA THR A 309 -11.30 14.31 14.63
C THR A 309 -10.89 12.89 15.03
N ILE A 310 -9.89 12.32 14.36
CA ILE A 310 -9.41 10.95 14.63
C ILE A 310 -7.99 10.92 15.20
N THR A 311 -7.40 12.07 15.53
CA THR A 311 -6.07 12.13 16.14
C THR A 311 -6.11 11.42 17.51
N PRO A 312 -5.39 10.31 17.71
CA PRO A 312 -5.41 9.60 18.99
C PRO A 312 -4.72 10.37 20.11
N ASN A 313 -5.17 10.21 21.36
CA ASN A 313 -4.56 10.87 22.53
C ASN A 313 -3.07 10.58 22.67
N VAL A 314 -2.62 9.36 22.39
CA VAL A 314 -1.18 9.03 22.41
C VAL A 314 -0.37 9.87 21.41
N VAL A 315 -0.96 10.21 20.25
CA VAL A 315 -0.36 11.11 19.27
C VAL A 315 -0.41 12.55 19.77
N LYS A 316 -1.59 13.04 20.22
CA LYS A 316 -1.78 14.39 20.82
C LYS A 316 -0.73 14.64 21.91
N ASN A 317 -0.62 13.73 22.86
CA ASN A 317 0.30 13.83 24.00
C ASN A 317 1.76 13.79 23.55
N THR A 318 2.11 12.96 22.57
CA THR A 318 3.49 12.89 22.05
C THR A 318 3.90 14.16 21.33
N VAL A 319 3.04 14.72 20.47
CA VAL A 319 3.39 15.93 19.71
C VAL A 319 3.43 17.17 20.62
N THR A 320 2.49 17.29 21.57
CA THR A 320 2.47 18.41 22.54
C THR A 320 3.71 18.39 23.43
N ARG A 321 4.08 17.23 24.00
CA ARG A 321 5.30 17.09 24.82
C ARG A 321 6.59 17.37 24.02
N SER A 322 6.51 17.27 22.70
CA SER A 322 7.62 17.56 21.78
C SER A 322 7.65 19.01 21.29
N GLY A 323 6.77 19.88 21.82
CA GLY A 323 6.79 21.32 21.58
C GLY A 323 5.92 21.81 20.41
N PHE A 324 5.09 20.94 19.81
CA PHE A 324 4.14 21.36 18.79
C PHE A 324 2.96 22.12 19.38
N ARG A 325 2.56 23.19 18.70
CA ARG A 325 1.25 23.82 18.92
C ARG A 325 0.20 23.07 18.11
N LEU A 326 -0.86 22.63 18.78
CA LEU A 326 -2.03 22.07 18.11
C LEU A 326 -2.82 23.22 17.47
N ILE A 327 -3.18 23.05 16.20
CA ILE A 327 -4.04 24.00 15.48
C ILE A 327 -5.32 23.29 15.04
N SER A 328 -6.43 24.02 15.02
CA SER A 328 -7.71 23.48 14.58
C SER A 328 -7.69 23.16 13.07
N SER A 329 -8.62 22.32 12.64
CA SER A 329 -8.66 21.81 11.27
C SER A 329 -8.96 22.89 10.21
N ASP A 330 -9.59 23.98 10.62
CA ASP A 330 -9.97 25.19 9.88
C ASP A 330 -8.91 26.30 9.94
N GLU A 331 -7.95 26.22 10.86
CA GLU A 331 -6.88 27.20 11.03
C GLU A 331 -5.77 27.05 9.97
N GLY A 332 -6.05 27.53 8.76
CA GLY A 332 -5.06 27.70 7.70
C GLY A 332 -4.38 26.40 7.22
N ASN A 333 -3.44 26.56 6.29
CA ASN A 333 -2.71 25.44 5.66
C ASN A 333 -1.23 25.42 6.05
N ASP A 334 -0.87 26.12 7.12
CA ASP A 334 0.50 26.22 7.62
C ASP A 334 0.70 25.30 8.85
N TRP A 335 1.03 24.05 8.57
CA TRP A 335 1.28 22.99 9.54
C TRP A 335 2.39 22.06 9.05
N LEU A 336 3.02 21.29 9.94
CA LEU A 336 4.08 20.34 9.61
C LEU A 336 3.60 18.90 9.55
N GLY A 337 2.74 18.52 10.48
CA GLY A 337 2.20 17.18 10.58
C GLY A 337 0.71 17.18 10.86
N THR A 338 0.08 16.07 10.48
CA THR A 338 -1.28 15.74 10.87
C THR A 338 -1.41 14.22 11.02
N TRP A 339 -2.34 13.79 11.87
CA TRP A 339 -2.79 12.42 11.94
C TRP A 339 -4.25 12.37 11.45
N SER A 340 -4.44 12.20 10.15
CA SER A 340 -5.74 12.37 9.51
C SER A 340 -6.36 11.05 9.07
N ARG A 341 -7.65 11.10 8.72
CA ARG A 341 -8.29 10.01 7.97
C ARG A 341 -7.57 9.85 6.62
N HIS A 342 -7.65 8.65 6.07
CA HIS A 342 -7.23 8.41 4.69
C HIS A 342 -8.01 9.32 3.73
N MET A 343 -7.33 9.91 2.76
CA MET A 343 -7.90 10.87 1.81
C MET A 343 -7.91 10.30 0.39
N LYS A 344 -8.84 10.78 -0.45
CA LYS A 344 -8.85 10.43 -1.89
C LYS A 344 -7.48 10.77 -2.51
N PRO A 345 -6.96 9.97 -3.46
CA PRO A 345 -5.64 10.18 -4.05
C PRO A 345 -5.39 11.63 -4.52
N ILE A 346 -6.37 12.27 -5.16
CA ILE A 346 -6.23 13.64 -5.67
C ILE A 346 -5.94 14.68 -4.57
N CYS A 347 -6.45 14.48 -3.35
CA CYS A 347 -6.28 15.40 -2.23
C CYS A 347 -4.83 15.49 -1.77
N PHE A 348 -4.02 14.46 -2.00
CA PHE A 348 -2.59 14.48 -1.68
C PHE A 348 -1.82 15.57 -2.45
N LYS A 349 -2.34 16.06 -3.58
CA LYS A 349 -1.70 17.14 -4.36
C LYS A 349 -1.67 18.49 -3.61
N ALA A 350 -2.54 18.66 -2.62
CA ALA A 350 -2.59 19.85 -1.78
C ALA A 350 -1.50 19.85 -0.69
N ILE A 351 -0.92 18.68 -0.39
CA ILE A 351 0.12 18.53 0.64
C ILE A 351 1.41 19.19 0.15
N ARG A 352 1.97 20.07 0.98
CA ARG A 352 3.20 20.80 0.68
C ARG A 352 4.43 19.94 0.93
N GLU A 353 5.55 20.35 0.33
CA GLU A 353 6.79 19.57 0.31
C GLU A 353 7.38 19.31 1.71
N TYR A 354 7.13 20.21 2.65
CA TYR A 354 7.57 20.12 4.04
C TYR A 354 6.54 19.46 4.98
N GLN A 355 5.32 19.23 4.49
CA GLN A 355 4.25 18.63 5.25
C GLN A 355 4.34 17.11 5.22
N LYS A 356 3.89 16.48 6.30
CA LYS A 356 3.74 15.02 6.39
C LYS A 356 2.33 14.61 6.78
N VAL A 357 1.85 13.57 6.10
CA VAL A 357 0.59 12.88 6.39
C VAL A 357 0.84 11.39 6.58
N ASN A 358 0.10 10.77 7.48
CA ASN A 358 0.28 9.40 7.94
C ASN A 358 -0.37 8.33 7.04
N HIS A 359 -0.52 8.60 5.74
CA HIS A 359 -1.03 7.64 4.75
C HIS A 359 -0.35 7.77 3.39
N PHE A 360 -0.28 6.67 2.64
CA PHE A 360 -0.02 6.69 1.20
C PHE A 360 -1.33 6.78 0.39
N PRO A 361 -1.32 7.35 -0.82
CA PRO A 361 -2.43 7.13 -1.74
C PRO A 361 -2.45 5.67 -2.20
N GLY A 362 -3.61 5.01 -2.09
CA GLY A 362 -3.80 3.62 -2.52
C GLY A 362 -3.62 2.55 -1.42
N SER A 363 -3.42 2.92 -0.16
CA SER A 363 -3.22 1.97 0.95
C SER A 363 -4.35 0.96 1.13
N PHE A 364 -5.56 1.28 0.67
CA PHE A 364 -6.69 0.36 0.61
C PHE A 364 -6.43 -0.89 -0.23
N GLN A 365 -5.41 -0.90 -1.11
CA GLN A 365 -4.98 -2.10 -1.85
C GLN A 365 -4.57 -3.26 -0.94
N ILE A 366 -4.06 -2.96 0.26
CA ILE A 366 -3.81 -3.96 1.31
C ILE A 366 -4.77 -3.83 2.49
N GLY A 367 -5.33 -2.64 2.72
CA GLY A 367 -6.27 -2.38 3.80
C GLY A 367 -7.63 -3.06 3.67
N ARG A 368 -8.15 -3.13 2.43
CA ARG A 368 -9.41 -3.81 2.16
C ARG A 368 -9.16 -5.29 1.96
N LYS A 369 -9.94 -6.13 2.65
CA LYS A 369 -9.72 -7.59 2.66
C LYS A 369 -9.85 -8.21 1.26
N ASP A 370 -10.71 -7.66 0.41
CA ASP A 370 -10.95 -8.18 -0.94
C ASP A 370 -9.82 -7.78 -1.89
N ARG A 371 -9.28 -6.56 -1.76
CA ARG A 371 -8.11 -6.10 -2.53
C ARG A 371 -6.84 -6.81 -2.08
N LEU A 372 -6.63 -6.95 -0.77
CA LEU A 372 -5.53 -7.73 -0.19
C LEU A 372 -5.50 -9.15 -0.76
N TRP A 373 -6.66 -9.81 -0.77
CA TRP A 373 -6.77 -11.15 -1.34
C TRP A 373 -6.47 -11.18 -2.83
N ARG A 374 -7.04 -10.27 -3.64
CA ARG A 374 -6.77 -10.23 -5.08
C ARG A 374 -5.29 -10.04 -5.37
N ASN A 375 -4.62 -9.15 -4.64
CA ASN A 375 -3.18 -8.89 -4.77
C ASN A 375 -2.36 -10.14 -4.41
N LEU A 376 -2.63 -10.78 -3.27
CA LEU A 376 -1.92 -12.01 -2.87
C LEU A 376 -2.22 -13.20 -3.80
N SER A 377 -3.46 -13.32 -4.30
CA SER A 377 -3.85 -14.36 -5.25
C SER A 377 -3.16 -14.17 -6.60
N HIS A 378 -3.03 -12.93 -7.08
CA HIS A 378 -2.22 -12.61 -8.24
C HIS A 378 -0.75 -13.03 -8.04
N MET A 379 -0.17 -12.71 -6.88
CA MET A 379 1.19 -13.14 -6.55
C MET A 379 1.36 -14.66 -6.51
N GLN A 380 0.37 -15.41 -5.99
CA GLN A 380 0.34 -16.88 -6.03
C GLN A 380 0.33 -17.41 -7.47
N ALA A 381 -0.40 -16.76 -8.39
CA ALA A 381 -0.48 -17.16 -9.78
C ALA A 381 0.83 -16.91 -10.55
N VAL A 382 1.51 -15.80 -10.27
CA VAL A 382 2.75 -15.41 -10.95
C VAL A 382 3.99 -16.11 -10.39
N HIS A 383 4.09 -16.26 -9.06
CA HIS A 383 5.31 -16.69 -8.37
C HIS A 383 5.21 -18.04 -7.66
N SER A 384 4.13 -18.78 -7.90
CA SER A 384 3.73 -20.03 -7.23
C SER A 384 3.03 -19.85 -5.88
N ARG A 385 2.08 -20.75 -5.64
CA ARG A 385 1.32 -20.82 -4.39
C ARG A 385 2.21 -21.08 -3.16
N ARG A 386 3.32 -21.81 -3.32
CA ARG A 386 4.23 -22.15 -2.21
C ARG A 386 4.90 -20.92 -1.59
N GLU A 387 5.26 -19.94 -2.42
CA GLU A 387 5.93 -18.72 -1.95
C GLU A 387 4.99 -17.78 -1.18
N PHE A 388 3.68 -17.93 -1.39
CA PHE A 388 2.61 -17.12 -0.78
C PHE A 388 1.60 -18.01 -0.02
N ASP A 389 2.06 -19.10 0.59
CA ASP A 389 1.21 -20.07 1.33
C ASP A 389 0.88 -19.62 2.77
N PHE A 390 1.06 -18.33 3.06
CA PHE A 390 0.72 -17.70 4.35
C PHE A 390 -0.67 -17.05 4.35
N VAL A 391 -1.41 -17.13 3.24
CA VAL A 391 -2.79 -16.65 3.15
C VAL A 391 -3.75 -17.83 3.02
N PRO A 392 -4.77 -17.95 3.89
CA PRO A 392 -5.77 -19.02 3.75
C PRO A 392 -6.54 -18.87 2.44
N GLN A 393 -6.95 -20.00 1.86
CA GLN A 393 -7.74 -20.00 0.61
C GLN A 393 -8.98 -19.12 0.78
N THR A 394 -9.18 -18.19 -0.15
CA THR A 394 -10.18 -17.13 -0.02
C THR A 394 -10.93 -16.93 -1.34
N PHE A 395 -12.18 -16.48 -1.26
CA PHE A 395 -13.05 -16.21 -2.40
C PHE A 395 -13.78 -14.89 -2.16
N VAL A 396 -13.86 -14.05 -3.18
CA VAL A 396 -14.58 -12.77 -3.14
C VAL A 396 -15.93 -12.94 -3.83
N LEU A 397 -17.00 -12.93 -3.05
CA LEU A 397 -18.36 -13.09 -3.54
C LEU A 397 -18.97 -11.72 -3.88
N PRO A 398 -19.77 -11.64 -4.96
CA PRO A 398 -20.31 -12.75 -5.76
C PRO A 398 -19.41 -13.28 -6.88
N ALA A 399 -18.31 -12.59 -7.23
CA ALA A 399 -17.47 -12.92 -8.39
C ALA A 399 -16.96 -14.38 -8.40
N ASP A 400 -16.52 -14.87 -7.24
CA ASP A 400 -15.93 -16.20 -7.10
C ASP A 400 -16.95 -17.28 -6.69
N LEU A 401 -18.27 -17.00 -6.73
CA LEU A 401 -19.29 -17.91 -6.17
C LEU A 401 -19.27 -19.31 -6.80
N LEU A 402 -19.11 -19.40 -8.11
CA LEU A 402 -19.08 -20.69 -8.81
C LEU A 402 -17.84 -21.51 -8.45
N LEU A 403 -16.69 -20.84 -8.31
CA LEU A 403 -15.45 -21.48 -7.89
C LEU A 403 -15.54 -21.95 -6.43
N PHE A 404 -16.08 -21.09 -5.56
CA PHE A 404 -16.30 -21.44 -4.16
C PHE A 404 -17.25 -22.63 -4.02
N LYS A 405 -18.37 -22.67 -4.77
CA LYS A 405 -19.29 -23.82 -4.76
C LYS A 405 -18.61 -25.11 -5.12
N ARG A 406 -17.82 -25.13 -6.21
CA ARG A 406 -17.07 -26.31 -6.63
C ARG A 406 -16.14 -26.80 -5.53
N VAL A 407 -15.33 -25.90 -4.96
CA VAL A 407 -14.39 -26.24 -3.88
C VAL A 407 -15.14 -26.68 -2.62
N PHE A 408 -16.27 -26.05 -2.30
CA PHE A 408 -17.08 -26.42 -1.15
C PHE A 408 -17.64 -27.83 -1.31
N GLU A 409 -18.18 -28.15 -2.50
CA GLU A 409 -18.73 -29.46 -2.89
C GLU A 409 -17.66 -30.56 -2.92
N GLU A 410 -16.46 -30.30 -3.45
CA GLU A 410 -15.35 -31.27 -3.48
C GLU A 410 -14.86 -31.67 -2.07
N ILE A 411 -15.03 -30.80 -1.07
CA ILE A 411 -14.59 -31.04 0.32
C ILE A 411 -15.73 -31.62 1.18
N THR A 412 -16.92 -31.89 0.62
CA THR A 412 -18.11 -32.25 1.41
C THR A 412 -18.05 -33.57 2.18
N ASP A 413 -17.06 -34.44 1.92
CA ASP A 413 -16.97 -35.74 2.61
C ASP A 413 -16.04 -35.76 3.85
N THR A 414 -15.53 -34.61 4.29
CA THR A 414 -14.80 -34.52 5.58
C THR A 414 -15.48 -33.55 6.54
N LYS A 415 -15.57 -33.95 7.81
CA LYS A 415 -16.09 -33.16 8.96
C LYS A 415 -15.29 -31.87 9.24
N GLU A 416 -14.46 -31.40 8.30
CA GLU A 416 -13.37 -30.44 8.46
C GLU A 416 -13.52 -29.15 7.65
N SER A 417 -14.53 -29.01 6.77
CA SER A 417 -14.69 -27.81 5.93
C SER A 417 -15.34 -26.63 6.66
N LYS A 418 -14.58 -25.93 7.52
CA LYS A 418 -15.01 -24.68 8.17
C LYS A 418 -14.52 -23.47 7.39
N TRP A 419 -15.39 -22.49 7.21
CA TRP A 419 -15.12 -21.25 6.50
C TRP A 419 -15.49 -20.05 7.36
N ILE A 420 -14.84 -18.92 7.16
CA ILE A 420 -15.15 -17.66 7.82
C ILE A 420 -15.60 -16.64 6.78
N ILE A 421 -16.77 -16.06 7.01
CA ILE A 421 -17.33 -14.98 6.20
C ILE A 421 -16.92 -13.66 6.83
N LYS A 422 -16.42 -12.75 6.02
CA LYS A 422 -16.00 -11.41 6.43
C LYS A 422 -16.55 -10.37 5.44
N PRO A 423 -17.06 -9.22 5.90
CA PRO A 423 -17.35 -8.11 5.00
C PRO A 423 -16.04 -7.52 4.43
N PRO A 424 -16.01 -7.02 3.18
CA PRO A 424 -14.76 -6.56 2.54
C PRO A 424 -14.07 -5.38 3.24
N ALA A 425 -14.85 -4.41 3.72
CA ALA A 425 -14.37 -3.14 4.27
C ALA A 425 -14.83 -2.87 5.72
N SER A 426 -15.33 -3.89 6.43
CA SER A 426 -15.76 -3.74 7.85
C SER A 426 -14.62 -4.05 8.83
N ALA A 427 -14.78 -3.54 10.06
CA ALA A 427 -13.83 -3.64 11.16
C ALA A 427 -14.53 -4.09 12.46
N ARG A 428 -13.75 -4.20 13.56
CA ARG A 428 -14.25 -4.51 14.93
C ARG A 428 -15.00 -5.86 15.05
N GLY A 429 -14.78 -6.75 14.08
CA GLY A 429 -15.41 -8.06 14.01
C GLY A 429 -16.90 -8.05 13.66
N GLN A 430 -17.44 -6.94 13.15
CA GLN A 430 -18.83 -6.85 12.71
C GLN A 430 -19.08 -7.66 11.44
N GLY A 431 -20.21 -8.35 11.37
CA GLY A 431 -20.60 -9.19 10.23
C GLY A 431 -19.77 -10.47 10.05
N ILE A 432 -18.79 -10.75 10.92
CA ILE A 432 -17.95 -11.96 10.82
C ILE A 432 -18.70 -13.16 11.39
N ARG A 433 -18.72 -14.26 10.62
CA ARG A 433 -19.33 -15.54 11.04
C ARG A 433 -18.50 -16.72 10.56
N VAL A 434 -18.37 -17.74 11.40
CA VAL A 434 -17.81 -19.03 11.00
C VAL A 434 -18.96 -19.94 10.57
N ILE A 435 -18.80 -20.61 9.44
CA ILE A 435 -19.83 -21.46 8.81
C ILE A 435 -19.24 -22.82 8.45
N SER A 436 -20.11 -23.83 8.42
CA SER A 436 -19.81 -25.18 7.92
C SER A 436 -20.79 -25.65 6.85
N LYS A 437 -21.77 -24.81 6.48
CA LYS A 437 -22.83 -25.12 5.51
C LYS A 437 -22.96 -23.98 4.50
N MET A 438 -23.17 -24.33 3.23
CA MET A 438 -23.30 -23.38 2.12
C MET A 438 -24.51 -22.45 2.29
N GLU A 439 -25.58 -22.90 2.93
CA GLU A 439 -26.81 -22.14 3.18
C GLU A 439 -26.58 -20.87 4.00
N HIS A 440 -25.51 -20.83 4.82
CA HIS A 440 -25.17 -19.67 5.63
C HIS A 440 -24.45 -18.56 4.85
N VAL A 441 -24.13 -18.79 3.58
CA VAL A 441 -23.46 -17.81 2.71
C VAL A 441 -24.48 -16.77 2.22
N PRO A 442 -24.27 -15.47 2.48
CA PRO A 442 -25.16 -14.42 2.02
C PRO A 442 -25.29 -14.40 0.49
N LYS A 443 -26.53 -14.39 -0.03
CA LYS A 443 -26.79 -14.36 -1.48
C LYS A 443 -26.72 -12.96 -2.11
N LYS A 444 -27.01 -11.91 -1.33
CA LYS A 444 -27.21 -10.54 -1.84
C LYS A 444 -26.17 -9.52 -1.37
N ARG A 445 -25.22 -9.92 -0.53
CA ARG A 445 -24.23 -9.00 0.06
C ARG A 445 -22.82 -9.41 -0.37
N PRO A 446 -22.00 -8.47 -0.87
CA PRO A 446 -20.59 -8.74 -1.13
C PRO A 446 -19.88 -9.16 0.16
N VAL A 447 -19.22 -10.30 0.11
CA VAL A 447 -18.49 -10.87 1.24
C VAL A 447 -17.26 -11.61 0.76
N ILE A 448 -16.34 -11.81 1.68
CA ILE A 448 -15.20 -12.68 1.49
C ILE A 448 -15.46 -13.95 2.27
N VAL A 449 -15.27 -15.09 1.61
CA VAL A 449 -15.33 -16.41 2.23
C VAL A 449 -13.93 -16.98 2.24
N GLN A 450 -13.40 -17.24 3.43
CA GLN A 450 -12.02 -17.66 3.63
C GLN A 450 -11.98 -18.98 4.42
N LYS A 451 -11.05 -19.88 4.10
CA LYS A 451 -10.85 -21.13 4.85
C LYS A 451 -10.53 -20.78 6.30
N TYR A 452 -11.29 -21.35 7.23
CA TYR A 452 -11.10 -21.08 8.65
C TYR A 452 -9.93 -21.92 9.19
N ILE A 453 -9.01 -21.28 9.91
CA ILE A 453 -7.90 -21.98 10.60
C ILE A 453 -8.49 -22.67 11.82
N ALA A 454 -8.83 -23.95 11.65
CA ALA A 454 -9.57 -24.74 12.63
C ALA A 454 -8.68 -25.28 13.77
N ASN A 455 -7.37 -25.37 13.55
CA ASN A 455 -6.39 -25.80 14.56
C ASN A 455 -5.39 -24.64 14.81
N PRO A 456 -5.81 -23.56 15.49
CA PRO A 456 -4.89 -22.50 15.87
C PRO A 456 -3.97 -22.97 17.00
N TYR A 457 -2.79 -22.36 17.14
CA TYR A 457 -1.99 -22.51 18.35
C TYR A 457 -2.78 -21.98 19.55
N LEU A 458 -2.84 -22.75 20.64
CA LEU A 458 -3.61 -22.39 21.84
C LEU A 458 -2.68 -22.18 23.03
N ILE A 459 -3.02 -21.19 23.85
CA ILE A 459 -2.36 -20.95 25.14
C ILE A 459 -3.43 -21.07 26.22
N ASN A 460 -3.23 -21.97 27.17
CA ASN A 460 -4.21 -22.30 28.22
C ASN A 460 -5.61 -22.67 27.67
N GLY A 461 -5.67 -23.17 26.44
CA GLY A 461 -6.90 -23.49 25.73
C GLY A 461 -7.59 -22.29 25.07
N HIS A 462 -7.01 -21.10 25.08
CA HIS A 462 -7.57 -19.91 24.43
C HIS A 462 -6.92 -19.67 23.07
N LYS A 463 -7.75 -19.33 22.08
CA LYS A 463 -7.31 -18.84 20.76
C LYS A 463 -6.78 -17.42 20.91
N PHE A 464 -5.74 -17.07 20.16
CA PHE A 464 -5.24 -15.70 20.11
C PHE A 464 -4.77 -15.32 18.71
N ASP A 465 -4.60 -14.02 18.51
CA ASP A 465 -3.96 -13.46 17.32
C ASP A 465 -2.92 -12.39 17.73
N LEU A 466 -2.03 -12.09 16.78
CA LEU A 466 -0.91 -11.17 16.92
C LEU A 466 -1.23 -9.87 16.18
N ARG A 467 -1.24 -8.76 16.89
CA ARG A 467 -1.19 -7.42 16.33
C ARG A 467 0.25 -6.96 16.25
N LEU A 468 0.77 -6.88 15.03
CA LEU A 468 2.10 -6.38 14.71
C LEU A 468 1.98 -4.96 14.14
N TYR A 469 2.91 -4.08 14.52
CA TYR A 469 2.95 -2.71 14.03
C TYR A 469 4.06 -2.57 12.98
N VAL A 470 3.65 -2.36 11.73
CA VAL A 470 4.55 -2.26 10.58
C VAL A 470 4.51 -0.85 10.05
N TYR A 471 5.66 -0.19 10.00
CA TYR A 471 5.80 1.17 9.51
C TYR A 471 6.50 1.18 8.15
N VAL A 472 5.88 1.81 7.16
CA VAL A 472 6.45 1.99 5.81
C VAL A 472 6.74 3.47 5.62
N THR A 473 8.02 3.80 5.47
CA THR A 473 8.49 5.20 5.30
C THR A 473 8.49 5.62 3.84
N SER A 474 8.67 4.67 2.91
CA SER A 474 8.69 4.93 1.47
C SER A 474 8.41 3.64 0.68
N HIS A 475 7.85 3.80 -0.52
CA HIS A 475 7.69 2.76 -1.54
C HIS A 475 8.73 2.86 -2.68
N ASP A 476 9.55 3.91 -2.71
CA ASP A 476 10.56 4.11 -3.76
C ASP A 476 11.73 5.00 -3.30
N PRO A 477 12.77 4.41 -2.66
CA PRO A 477 12.91 2.97 -2.39
C PRO A 477 11.92 2.45 -1.36
N LEU A 478 11.58 1.17 -1.45
CA LEU A 478 10.76 0.51 -0.43
C LEU A 478 11.57 0.41 0.87
N ARG A 479 11.00 0.88 1.98
CA ARG A 479 11.59 0.81 3.32
C ARG A 479 10.50 0.40 4.32
N ILE A 480 10.70 -0.76 4.96
CA ILE A 480 9.72 -1.39 5.86
C ILE A 480 10.38 -1.64 7.21
N TYR A 481 9.70 -1.21 8.26
CA TYR A 481 10.10 -1.34 9.64
C TYR A 481 9.05 -2.11 10.43
N LEU A 482 9.49 -3.05 11.28
CA LEU A 482 8.64 -3.78 12.21
C LEU A 482 8.96 -3.30 13.63
N PHE A 483 7.96 -2.87 14.37
CA PHE A 483 8.15 -2.54 15.79
C PHE A 483 8.48 -3.82 16.58
N ASP A 484 9.43 -3.73 17.51
CA ASP A 484 9.91 -4.89 18.27
C ASP A 484 8.91 -5.44 19.31
N ASP A 485 7.77 -4.76 19.48
CA ASP A 485 6.66 -5.18 20.32
C ASP A 485 5.30 -5.04 19.59
N GLY A 486 4.23 -5.47 20.25
CA GLY A 486 2.88 -5.41 19.74
C GLY A 486 1.91 -5.97 20.76
N LEU A 487 0.78 -6.51 20.31
CA LEU A 487 -0.23 -7.09 21.21
C LEU A 487 -0.61 -8.51 20.79
N ALA A 488 -0.56 -9.44 21.75
CA ALA A 488 -1.25 -10.72 21.64
C ALA A 488 -2.65 -10.58 22.24
N ARG A 489 -3.69 -10.90 21.46
CA ARG A 489 -5.09 -10.71 21.87
C ARG A 489 -5.79 -12.05 21.97
N PHE A 490 -6.31 -12.36 23.14
CA PHE A 490 -6.91 -13.66 23.42
C PHE A 490 -8.44 -13.61 23.31
N ALA A 491 -9.00 -14.68 22.78
CA ALA A 491 -10.41 -15.00 22.95
C ALA A 491 -10.70 -15.24 24.43
N SER A 492 -11.84 -14.73 24.92
CA SER A 492 -12.21 -14.79 26.34
C SER A 492 -12.75 -16.16 26.76
N ARG A 493 -13.21 -16.99 25.81
CA ARG A 493 -13.62 -18.38 26.08
C ARG A 493 -12.63 -19.39 25.49
N LYS A 494 -12.53 -20.54 26.14
CA LYS A 494 -11.70 -21.67 25.67
C LYS A 494 -12.17 -22.17 24.31
N TYR A 495 -11.21 -22.45 23.44
CA TYR A 495 -11.43 -22.88 22.07
C TYR A 495 -12.02 -24.30 21.98
N SER A 496 -13.01 -24.46 21.10
CA SER A 496 -13.53 -25.75 20.68
C SER A 496 -13.65 -25.77 19.15
N ALA A 497 -13.23 -26.88 18.54
CA ALA A 497 -13.40 -27.10 17.11
C ALA A 497 -14.78 -27.67 16.75
N ALA A 498 -15.67 -27.92 17.72
CA ALA A 498 -16.96 -28.56 17.45
C ALA A 498 -17.88 -27.66 16.61
N VAL A 499 -18.65 -28.23 15.68
CA VAL A 499 -19.59 -27.45 14.83
C VAL A 499 -20.61 -26.67 15.68
N LYS A 500 -21.00 -27.23 16.83
CA LYS A 500 -21.93 -26.60 17.79
C LYS A 500 -21.39 -25.32 18.44
N SER A 501 -20.06 -25.09 18.45
CA SER A 501 -19.47 -23.89 19.06
C SER A 501 -19.28 -22.73 18.08
N LEU A 502 -19.48 -22.94 16.77
CA LEU A 502 -19.13 -21.94 15.73
C LEU A 502 -19.89 -20.61 15.84
N SER A 503 -21.04 -20.58 16.51
CA SER A 503 -21.80 -19.36 16.78
C SER A 503 -21.22 -18.52 17.92
N ASP A 504 -20.33 -19.10 18.75
CA ASP A 504 -19.73 -18.40 19.88
C ASP A 504 -18.61 -17.46 19.43
N ARG A 505 -18.94 -16.17 19.40
CA ARG A 505 -18.01 -15.12 18.96
C ARG A 505 -16.89 -14.86 19.96
N PHE A 506 -17.09 -15.10 21.25
CA PHE A 506 -16.08 -14.92 22.30
C PHE A 506 -15.00 -16.02 22.30
N MET A 507 -15.25 -17.09 21.55
CA MET A 507 -14.34 -18.21 21.34
C MET A 507 -13.58 -18.08 20.01
N HIS A 508 -14.31 -17.76 18.94
CA HIS A 508 -13.78 -17.83 17.58
C HIS A 508 -13.17 -16.50 17.08
N LEU A 509 -13.50 -15.37 17.71
CA LEU A 509 -12.97 -14.04 17.38
C LEU A 509 -12.14 -13.50 18.55
N THR A 510 -10.98 -12.93 18.24
CA THR A 510 -10.00 -12.43 19.22
C THR A 510 -10.05 -10.91 19.36
N ASN A 511 -10.91 -10.22 18.60
CA ASN A 511 -11.03 -8.77 18.63
C ASN A 511 -11.38 -8.29 20.05
N TYR A 512 -10.60 -7.32 20.55
CA TYR A 512 -10.86 -6.67 21.84
C TYR A 512 -12.27 -6.07 21.93
N SER A 513 -12.75 -5.45 20.84
CA SER A 513 -14.09 -4.85 20.74
C SER A 513 -15.24 -5.85 20.94
N ILE A 514 -14.97 -7.15 20.83
CA ILE A 514 -15.94 -8.20 21.13
C ILE A 514 -15.68 -8.70 22.54
N ASN A 515 -14.46 -9.15 22.82
CA ASN A 515 -14.15 -9.86 24.05
C ASN A 515 -14.23 -9.00 25.31
N ARG A 516 -14.11 -7.66 25.22
CA ARG A 516 -14.28 -6.75 26.38
C ARG A 516 -15.65 -6.86 27.05
N TYR A 517 -16.66 -7.33 26.32
CA TYR A 517 -18.04 -7.45 26.83
C TYR A 517 -18.34 -8.83 27.43
N ASN A 518 -17.41 -9.78 27.38
CA ASN A 518 -17.57 -11.04 28.09
C ASN A 518 -17.19 -10.84 29.57
N SER A 519 -18.02 -11.34 30.49
CA SER A 519 -17.76 -11.29 31.93
C SER A 519 -16.48 -12.05 32.35
N GLU A 520 -16.04 -13.02 31.55
CA GLU A 520 -14.78 -13.75 31.78
C GLU A 520 -13.53 -12.96 31.34
N TYR A 521 -13.68 -11.81 30.67
CA TYR A 521 -12.55 -11.01 30.22
C TYR A 521 -11.77 -10.44 31.39
N ARG A 522 -10.45 -10.48 31.28
CA ARG A 522 -9.51 -10.04 32.32
C ARG A 522 -8.48 -9.11 31.71
N THR A 523 -8.36 -7.91 32.25
CA THR A 523 -7.37 -6.92 31.84
C THR A 523 -6.00 -7.27 32.42
N ASN A 524 -4.95 -6.95 31.66
CA ASN A 524 -3.58 -7.02 32.13
C ASN A 524 -3.06 -5.60 32.34
N ASN A 525 -2.65 -5.30 33.58
CA ASN A 525 -2.10 -4.00 33.94
C ASN A 525 -0.56 -3.98 33.94
N ASP A 526 0.09 -5.14 33.81
CA ASP A 526 1.55 -5.25 33.78
C ASP A 526 2.02 -5.74 32.40
N SER A 527 2.80 -4.89 31.72
CA SER A 527 3.32 -5.18 30.38
C SER A 527 4.26 -6.39 30.29
N ALA A 528 4.89 -6.78 31.40
CA ALA A 528 5.77 -7.94 31.48
C ALA A 528 5.02 -9.23 31.86
N ALA A 529 3.79 -9.10 32.38
CA ALA A 529 3.01 -10.23 32.83
C ALA A 529 2.32 -10.96 31.67
N CYS A 530 2.24 -12.28 31.77
CA CYS A 530 1.43 -13.13 30.88
C CYS A 530 0.08 -13.44 31.55
N THR A 531 -0.66 -12.40 31.93
CA THR A 531 -1.95 -12.51 32.63
C THR A 531 -3.07 -11.88 31.83
N GLY A 532 -4.31 -12.27 32.12
CA GLY A 532 -5.47 -11.76 31.41
C GLY A 532 -5.51 -12.12 29.92
N HIS A 533 -6.27 -11.34 29.14
CA HIS A 533 -6.61 -11.63 27.74
C HIS A 533 -5.92 -10.71 26.73
N LYS A 534 -4.91 -9.96 27.17
CA LYS A 534 -4.07 -9.11 26.32
C LYS A 534 -2.65 -9.11 26.87
N TRP A 535 -1.67 -9.54 26.09
CA TRP A 535 -0.25 -9.53 26.46
C TRP A 535 0.53 -8.64 25.49
N SER A 536 1.67 -8.11 25.94
CA SER A 536 2.69 -7.61 25.00
C SER A 536 3.24 -8.77 24.18
N LEU A 537 3.71 -8.49 22.96
CA LEU A 537 4.38 -9.53 22.16
C LEU A 537 5.71 -9.94 22.80
N LYS A 538 6.43 -9.01 23.43
CA LYS A 538 7.66 -9.34 24.18
C LYS A 538 7.40 -10.37 25.28
N ALA A 539 6.31 -10.23 26.04
CA ALA A 539 5.91 -11.22 27.04
C ALA A 539 5.54 -12.56 26.40
N LEU A 540 4.76 -12.55 25.31
CA LEU A 540 4.39 -13.76 24.56
C LEU A 540 5.64 -14.52 24.07
N TRP A 541 6.59 -13.83 23.45
CA TRP A 541 7.82 -14.43 22.95
C TRP A 541 8.66 -15.06 24.06
N THR A 542 8.74 -14.39 25.22
CA THR A 542 9.40 -14.95 26.40
C THR A 542 8.67 -16.20 26.90
N TYR A 543 7.34 -16.19 26.92
CA TYR A 543 6.52 -17.32 27.32
C TYR A 543 6.67 -18.54 26.40
N LEU A 544 6.76 -18.32 25.09
CA LEU A 544 6.92 -19.38 24.09
C LEU A 544 8.33 -19.97 24.10
N LYS A 545 9.37 -19.15 24.26
CA LYS A 545 10.76 -19.62 24.44
C LYS A 545 10.91 -20.55 25.64
N LYS A 546 10.22 -20.26 26.75
CA LYS A 546 10.20 -21.12 27.95
C LYS A 546 9.50 -22.47 27.74
N ARG A 547 8.86 -22.67 26.58
CA ARG A 547 8.19 -23.91 26.16
C ARG A 547 8.86 -24.53 24.94
N ASP A 548 10.11 -24.18 24.69
CA ASP A 548 10.92 -24.73 23.59
C ASP A 548 10.33 -24.51 22.19
N VAL A 549 9.54 -23.44 22.02
CA VAL A 549 9.06 -23.00 20.71
C VAL A 549 10.13 -22.11 20.06
N ASP A 550 10.50 -22.40 18.81
CA ASP A 550 11.44 -21.59 18.04
C ASP A 550 10.80 -20.25 17.58
N VAL A 551 10.84 -19.27 18.49
CA VAL A 551 10.35 -17.92 18.21
C VAL A 551 11.16 -17.23 17.11
N ALA A 552 12.45 -17.56 16.93
CA ALA A 552 13.26 -16.93 15.90
C ALA A 552 12.77 -17.35 14.50
N GLU A 553 12.49 -18.65 14.30
CA GLU A 553 11.93 -19.16 13.05
C GLU A 553 10.54 -18.54 12.75
N ILE A 554 9.66 -18.46 13.77
CA ILE A 554 8.33 -17.84 13.62
C ILE A 554 8.47 -16.38 13.19
N MET A 555 9.36 -15.62 13.84
CA MET A 555 9.57 -14.20 13.51
C MET A 555 10.13 -14.01 12.11
N GLU A 556 11.03 -14.86 11.63
CA GLU A 556 11.52 -14.79 10.25
C GLU A 556 10.41 -15.10 9.22
N LYS A 557 9.53 -16.06 9.51
CA LYS A 557 8.33 -16.31 8.67
C LYS A 557 7.36 -15.14 8.69
N ILE A 558 7.18 -14.48 9.84
CA ILE A 558 6.36 -13.26 9.97
C ILE A 558 6.96 -12.11 9.14
N LYS A 559 8.27 -11.87 9.20
CA LYS A 559 8.95 -10.84 8.40
C LYS A 559 8.80 -11.12 6.90
N ASP A 560 9.01 -12.36 6.46
CA ASP A 560 8.81 -12.79 5.06
C ASP A 560 7.38 -12.51 4.57
N LEU A 561 6.38 -12.89 5.38
CA LEU A 561 4.96 -12.62 5.13
C LEU A 561 4.68 -11.12 4.99
N ILE A 562 5.19 -10.29 5.92
CA ILE A 562 4.97 -8.83 5.88
C ILE A 562 5.56 -8.24 4.61
N ILE A 563 6.82 -8.55 4.30
CA ILE A 563 7.53 -8.01 3.13
C ILE A 563 6.79 -8.39 1.84
N LYS A 564 6.45 -9.67 1.68
CA LYS A 564 5.71 -10.16 0.50
C LYS A 564 4.32 -9.53 0.38
N THR A 565 3.65 -9.28 1.50
CA THR A 565 2.34 -8.60 1.51
C THR A 565 2.45 -7.16 1.05
N ILE A 566 3.42 -6.39 1.55
CA ILE A 566 3.63 -5.00 1.13
C ILE A 566 4.02 -4.93 -0.36
N ILE A 567 4.91 -5.83 -0.83
CA ILE A 567 5.31 -5.88 -2.25
C ILE A 567 4.11 -6.17 -3.16
N SER A 568 3.16 -7.00 -2.74
CA SER A 568 1.99 -7.37 -3.55
C SER A 568 1.12 -6.18 -3.98
N ALA A 569 1.22 -5.04 -3.29
CA ALA A 569 0.51 -3.81 -3.64
C ALA A 569 1.44 -2.65 -4.04
N ASP A 570 2.76 -2.88 -4.07
CA ASP A 570 3.75 -1.83 -4.34
C ASP A 570 3.47 -1.12 -5.65
N ALA A 571 3.21 -1.87 -6.73
CA ALA A 571 3.02 -1.29 -8.06
C ALA A 571 1.91 -0.23 -8.08
N TYR A 572 0.76 -0.54 -7.49
CA TYR A 572 -0.38 0.38 -7.40
C TYR A 572 -0.09 1.60 -6.51
N ILE A 573 0.41 1.38 -5.30
CA ILE A 573 0.70 2.47 -4.36
C ILE A 573 1.77 3.40 -4.92
N ASN A 574 2.79 2.84 -5.58
CA ASN A 574 3.88 3.59 -6.20
C ASN A 574 3.40 4.51 -7.32
N VAL A 575 2.54 4.00 -8.22
CA VAL A 575 1.95 4.78 -9.32
C VAL A 575 1.10 5.92 -8.77
N LEU A 576 0.23 5.64 -7.81
CA LEU A 576 -0.62 6.67 -7.21
C LEU A 576 0.18 7.71 -6.44
N THR A 577 1.24 7.28 -5.75
CA THR A 577 2.15 8.19 -5.04
C THR A 577 2.85 9.13 -6.01
N LYS A 578 3.41 8.60 -7.11
CA LYS A 578 4.06 9.42 -8.15
C LYS A 578 3.11 10.41 -8.82
N ALA A 579 1.85 10.03 -9.01
CA ALA A 579 0.86 10.86 -9.68
C ALA A 579 0.26 11.96 -8.79
N ASN A 580 0.19 11.73 -7.47
CA ASN A 580 -0.59 12.58 -6.57
C ASN A 580 0.21 13.24 -5.45
N VAL A 581 1.43 12.79 -5.16
CA VAL A 581 2.24 13.35 -4.09
C VAL A 581 3.38 14.16 -4.69
N ARG A 582 3.51 15.42 -4.26
CA ARG A 582 4.61 16.30 -4.72
C ARG A 582 5.98 15.75 -4.31
N ARG A 583 6.07 15.24 -3.08
CA ARG A 583 7.29 14.69 -2.47
C ARG A 583 6.98 13.41 -1.72
N LYS A 584 7.72 12.34 -2.03
CA LYS A 584 7.60 11.04 -1.33
C LYS A 584 7.80 11.18 0.18
N PHE A 585 8.69 12.09 0.59
CA PHE A 585 8.93 12.46 1.99
C PHE A 585 7.65 12.87 2.76
N SER A 586 6.62 13.36 2.07
CA SER A 586 5.39 13.86 2.69
C SER A 586 4.41 12.78 3.10
N VAL A 587 4.64 11.52 2.73
CA VAL A 587 3.71 10.41 3.00
C VAL A 587 4.45 9.26 3.67
N HIS A 588 3.83 8.67 4.68
CA HIS A 588 4.34 7.53 5.44
C HIS A 588 3.14 6.80 6.06
N GLU A 589 3.28 5.54 6.47
CA GLU A 589 2.10 4.82 6.97
C GLU A 589 2.39 3.75 8.02
N LEU A 590 1.57 3.74 9.06
CA LEU A 590 1.54 2.71 10.09
C LEU A 590 0.43 1.70 9.80
N PHE A 591 0.81 0.47 9.51
CA PHE A 591 -0.10 -0.65 9.36
C PHE A 591 -0.16 -1.49 10.63
N GLY A 592 -1.36 -1.96 10.97
CA GLY A 592 -1.57 -3.02 11.96
C GLY A 592 -1.79 -4.36 11.25
N PHE A 593 -0.79 -5.23 11.26
CA PHE A 593 -0.90 -6.58 10.73
C PHE A 593 -1.52 -7.51 11.76
N ASP A 594 -2.56 -8.24 11.36
CA ASP A 594 -3.21 -9.25 12.18
C ASP A 594 -2.76 -10.62 11.67
N VAL A 595 -2.00 -11.33 12.50
CA VAL A 595 -1.42 -12.64 12.18
C VAL A 595 -1.90 -13.68 13.18
N ILE A 596 -2.19 -14.89 12.71
CA ILE A 596 -2.54 -16.02 13.57
C ILE A 596 -1.57 -17.18 13.33
N LEU A 597 -1.23 -17.90 14.39
CA LEU A 597 -0.42 -19.11 14.31
C LEU A 597 -1.34 -20.34 14.27
N ASP A 598 -1.04 -21.29 13.38
CA ASP A 598 -1.63 -22.64 13.47
C ASP A 598 -0.95 -23.48 14.57
N GLU A 599 -1.48 -24.67 14.83
CA GLU A 599 -0.95 -25.58 15.85
C GLU A 599 0.53 -25.98 15.63
N GLN A 600 1.04 -25.88 14.39
CA GLN A 600 2.45 -26.06 14.04
C GLN A 600 3.27 -24.75 14.05
N CYS A 601 2.72 -23.69 14.64
CA CYS A 601 3.34 -22.36 14.71
C CYS A 601 3.61 -21.70 13.35
N LYS A 602 2.95 -22.13 12.26
CA LYS A 602 3.02 -21.43 10.97
C LYS A 602 2.17 -20.17 11.01
N PRO A 603 2.72 -18.99 10.66
CA PRO A 603 1.96 -17.75 10.65
C PRO A 603 1.09 -17.62 9.39
N TYR A 604 -0.14 -17.16 9.58
CA TYR A 604 -1.07 -16.78 8.52
C TYR A 604 -1.52 -15.34 8.68
N ILE A 605 -1.59 -14.61 7.56
CA ILE A 605 -2.15 -13.26 7.54
C ILE A 605 -3.67 -13.33 7.60
N VAL A 606 -4.26 -12.52 8.49
CA VAL A 606 -5.71 -12.44 8.68
C VAL A 606 -6.28 -11.19 8.00
N GLU A 607 -5.65 -10.04 8.25
CA GLU A 607 -5.96 -8.74 7.66
C GLU A 607 -4.81 -7.74 7.89
N VAL A 608 -4.83 -6.63 7.13
CA VAL A 608 -3.96 -5.47 7.35
C VAL A 608 -4.84 -4.26 7.62
N ASN A 609 -4.61 -3.58 8.74
CA ASN A 609 -5.33 -2.39 9.13
C ASN A 609 -4.51 -1.14 8.76
N ILE A 610 -5.04 -0.28 7.89
CA ILE A 610 -4.40 1.00 7.52
C ILE A 610 -4.53 2.08 8.60
N SER A 611 -5.47 1.90 9.52
CA SER A 611 -5.68 2.76 10.69
C SER A 611 -5.81 1.88 11.92
N PRO A 612 -4.72 1.25 12.40
CA PRO A 612 -4.77 0.43 13.59
C PRO A 612 -5.23 1.26 14.80
N SER A 613 -6.01 0.66 15.70
CA SER A 613 -6.46 1.37 16.91
C SER A 613 -5.26 1.75 17.80
N LEU A 614 -5.17 3.04 18.08
CA LEU A 614 -4.17 3.65 18.96
C LEU A 614 -4.79 4.14 20.29
N HIS A 615 -5.99 3.68 20.64
CA HIS A 615 -6.58 3.93 21.96
C HIS A 615 -5.75 3.27 23.05
N SER A 616 -5.46 3.99 24.13
CA SER A 616 -4.50 3.57 25.16
C SER A 616 -5.13 3.53 26.55
N ASN A 617 -6.20 2.75 26.71
CA ASN A 617 -7.00 2.70 27.93
C ASN A 617 -6.41 1.77 29.02
N SER A 618 -5.23 1.18 28.80
CA SER A 618 -4.56 0.34 29.79
C SER A 618 -3.07 0.67 29.88
N PRO A 619 -2.42 0.47 31.04
CA PRO A 619 -0.98 0.72 31.18
C PRO A 619 -0.14 -0.03 30.13
N LEU A 620 -0.54 -1.26 29.77
CA LEU A 620 0.07 -2.03 28.69
C LEU A 620 -0.09 -1.35 27.32
N ASP A 621 -1.29 -0.83 27.00
CA ASP A 621 -1.48 -0.12 25.73
C ASP A 621 -0.66 1.18 25.69
N ILE A 622 -0.60 1.92 26.79
CA ILE A 622 0.18 3.17 26.91
C ILE A 622 1.67 2.89 26.69
N SER A 623 2.23 1.87 27.35
CA SER A 623 3.65 1.56 27.25
C SER A 623 4.05 1.17 25.83
N VAL A 624 3.30 0.26 25.20
CA VAL A 624 3.60 -0.22 23.83
C VAL A 624 3.36 0.89 22.80
N LYS A 625 2.20 1.55 22.82
CA LYS A 625 1.84 2.54 21.79
C LYS A 625 2.56 3.86 21.98
N GLY A 626 2.83 4.27 23.22
CA GLY A 626 3.58 5.49 23.51
C GLY A 626 5.01 5.43 22.97
N ALA A 627 5.72 4.34 23.27
CA ALA A 627 7.05 4.11 22.72
C ALA A 627 7.02 4.03 21.18
N MET A 628 6.09 3.25 20.63
CA MET A 628 5.95 3.08 19.18
C MET A 628 5.70 4.41 18.46
N ILE A 629 4.78 5.26 18.94
CA ILE A 629 4.44 6.52 18.28
C ILE A 629 5.60 7.52 18.37
N SER A 630 6.28 7.59 19.52
CA SER A 630 7.49 8.40 19.67
C SER A 630 8.56 8.00 18.65
N ASP A 631 8.88 6.71 18.57
CA ASP A 631 9.89 6.19 17.65
C ASP A 631 9.46 6.35 16.19
N LEU A 632 8.19 6.15 15.87
CA LEU A 632 7.64 6.34 14.52
C LEU A 632 7.78 7.80 14.05
N LEU A 633 7.44 8.76 14.90
CA LEU A 633 7.53 10.18 14.55
C LEU A 633 8.99 10.63 14.41
N ASN A 634 9.90 10.11 15.24
CA ASN A 634 11.35 10.30 15.06
C ASN A 634 11.85 9.74 13.74
N LEU A 635 11.43 8.51 13.40
CA LEU A 635 11.79 7.81 12.18
C LEU A 635 11.25 8.53 10.93
N SER A 636 10.05 9.12 11.02
CA SER A 636 9.45 9.91 9.92
C SER A 636 10.26 11.16 9.55
N GLY A 637 11.08 11.69 10.47
CA GLY A 637 12.03 12.77 10.19
C GLY A 637 11.39 14.12 9.86
N TYR A 638 10.51 14.65 10.72
CA TYR A 638 9.97 16.01 10.57
C TYR A 638 11.10 17.05 10.56
N MET A 639 11.12 17.93 9.56
CA MET A 639 12.13 18.99 9.42
C MET A 639 11.47 20.36 9.58
N ILE A 640 12.25 21.35 10.03
CA ILE A 640 11.78 22.74 10.12
C ILE A 640 11.86 23.38 8.72
N PRO A 641 10.75 23.88 8.15
CA PRO A 641 10.74 24.43 6.80
C PRO A 641 11.49 25.77 6.73
N ASP A 642 11.81 26.22 5.52
CA ASP A 642 12.22 27.62 5.32
C ASP A 642 11.00 28.53 5.54
N ARG A 643 11.19 29.67 6.19
CA ARG A 643 10.11 30.66 6.40
C ARG A 643 9.54 31.21 5.10
N ARG A 644 10.29 31.15 3.99
CA ARG A 644 9.79 31.50 2.65
C ARG A 644 8.78 30.49 2.10
N ASP A 645 8.73 29.30 2.70
CA ASP A 645 7.87 28.21 2.25
C ASP A 645 6.54 28.19 3.02
N THR A 646 6.44 28.95 4.11
CA THR A 646 5.24 29.10 4.93
C THR A 646 4.45 30.35 4.50
N LEU A 647 3.12 30.36 4.66
CA LEU A 647 2.24 31.47 4.24
C LEU A 647 2.41 32.77 5.05
N TYR A 648 3.50 32.91 5.81
CA TYR A 648 3.79 34.06 6.67
C TYR A 648 4.29 35.29 5.88
N GLU A 649 3.68 35.57 4.72
CA GLU A 649 4.05 36.68 3.81
C GLU A 649 3.50 38.06 4.25
N GLY A 650 2.79 38.16 5.38
CA GLY A 650 2.07 39.38 5.75
C GLY A 650 2.85 40.52 6.43
N SER A 651 4.15 40.39 6.75
CA SER A 651 4.86 41.51 7.43
C SER A 651 6.35 41.53 7.16
N ALA A 652 6.71 42.26 6.10
CA ALA A 652 8.04 42.77 5.87
C ALA A 652 8.45 43.73 7.00
N ARG A 653 9.25 43.24 7.97
CA ARG A 653 10.16 44.05 8.79
C ARG A 653 11.17 43.11 9.44
N ARG A 654 12.47 43.34 9.13
CA ARG A 654 13.70 42.79 9.73
C ARG A 654 13.48 41.72 10.83
N LYS A 655 13.41 40.45 10.44
CA LYS A 655 13.41 39.30 11.38
C LYS A 655 14.72 38.53 11.26
N PRO A 656 15.24 37.94 12.35
CA PRO A 656 16.54 37.28 12.37
C PRO A 656 16.62 36.17 11.32
N LYS A 657 17.71 36.16 10.53
CA LYS A 657 18.03 35.06 9.62
C LYS A 657 18.29 33.82 10.47
N LEU A 658 17.39 32.84 10.39
CA LEU A 658 17.62 31.54 11.00
C LEU A 658 18.84 30.87 10.33
N PRO A 659 19.70 30.17 11.09
CA PRO A 659 20.84 29.45 10.52
C PRO A 659 20.39 28.44 9.47
N LYS A 660 21.02 28.46 8.28
CA LYS A 660 20.72 27.52 7.19
C LYS A 660 20.93 26.06 7.58
N SER A 661 21.82 25.80 8.55
CA SER A 661 22.08 24.46 9.07
C SER A 661 20.91 23.85 9.86
N LEU A 662 19.94 24.66 10.30
CA LEU A 662 18.79 24.20 11.09
C LEU A 662 17.51 24.08 10.25
N ILE A 663 17.52 24.57 9.02
CA ILE A 663 16.33 24.68 8.16
C ILE A 663 16.42 23.69 7.01
N PHE A 664 15.26 23.19 6.61
CA PHE A 664 15.05 22.42 5.41
C PHE A 664 15.63 23.10 4.16
N ASP A 665 16.64 22.48 3.57
CA ASP A 665 17.19 22.88 2.28
C ASP A 665 16.48 22.12 1.16
N ARG A 666 15.72 22.84 0.32
CA ARG A 666 14.97 22.26 -0.80
C ARG A 666 15.86 21.47 -1.78
N ARG A 667 17.17 21.75 -1.83
CA ARG A 667 18.12 21.00 -2.68
C ARG A 667 18.38 19.57 -2.20
N VAL A 668 18.05 19.26 -0.94
CA VAL A 668 18.08 17.89 -0.42
C VAL A 668 16.95 17.05 -1.03
N LEU A 669 15.88 17.69 -1.52
CA LEU A 669 14.75 17.04 -2.21
C LEU A 669 14.45 17.75 -3.54
N PRO A 670 15.34 17.71 -4.55
CA PRO A 670 15.16 18.41 -5.82
C PRO A 670 14.03 17.76 -6.64
N GLN A 671 13.40 18.53 -7.54
CA GLN A 671 12.26 18.03 -8.32
C GLN A 671 12.72 17.24 -9.55
N GLY A 672 12.46 15.93 -9.53
CA GLY A 672 12.79 15.03 -10.64
C GLY A 672 14.28 14.73 -10.77
N LEU A 673 14.61 13.94 -11.78
CA LEU A 673 15.96 13.47 -12.09
C LEU A 673 16.57 14.27 -13.25
N SER A 674 17.87 14.51 -13.18
CA SER A 674 18.66 14.99 -14.31
C SER A 674 18.72 13.93 -15.43
N THR A 675 19.16 14.33 -16.62
CA THR A 675 19.27 13.41 -17.77
C THR A 675 20.27 12.27 -17.48
N ASP A 676 21.40 12.57 -16.84
CA ASP A 676 22.42 11.58 -16.48
C ASP A 676 21.88 10.55 -15.48
N GLU A 677 21.19 11.01 -14.44
CA GLU A 677 20.55 10.15 -13.43
C GLU A 677 19.45 9.28 -14.07
N LYS A 678 18.63 9.81 -14.98
CA LYS A 678 17.63 9.02 -15.72
C LYS A 678 18.27 7.89 -16.53
N LEU A 679 19.37 8.18 -17.22
CA LEU A 679 20.11 7.18 -18.01
C LEU A 679 20.70 6.10 -17.10
N LYS A 680 21.30 6.48 -15.98
CA LYS A 680 21.80 5.54 -14.97
C LYS A 680 20.68 4.63 -14.48
N HIS A 681 19.53 5.21 -14.11
CA HIS A 681 18.39 4.46 -13.60
C HIS A 681 17.88 3.45 -14.62
N GLN A 682 17.70 3.89 -15.87
CA GLN A 682 17.26 3.03 -16.96
C GLN A 682 18.22 1.87 -17.21
N TYR A 683 19.53 2.14 -17.21
CA TYR A 683 20.55 1.12 -17.45
C TYR A 683 20.49 -0.02 -16.42
N PHE A 684 20.51 0.32 -15.12
CA PHE A 684 20.49 -0.68 -14.06
C PHE A 684 19.12 -1.33 -13.88
N ALA A 685 18.02 -0.60 -14.09
CA ALA A 685 16.68 -1.18 -14.03
C ALA A 685 16.47 -2.22 -15.16
N GLN A 686 17.00 -2.00 -16.36
CA GLN A 686 16.93 -2.97 -17.47
C GLN A 686 17.84 -4.19 -17.27
N ARG A 687 18.96 -4.02 -16.54
CA ARG A 687 19.97 -5.06 -16.29
C ARG A 687 19.93 -5.61 -14.86
N TYR A 688 18.79 -5.54 -14.19
CA TYR A 688 18.69 -5.95 -12.78
C TYR A 688 19.02 -7.44 -12.53
N HIS A 689 18.90 -8.29 -13.55
CA HIS A 689 19.30 -9.69 -13.48
C HIS A 689 20.82 -9.89 -13.56
N ASP A 690 21.54 -8.97 -14.20
CA ASP A 690 22.99 -9.04 -14.38
C ASP A 690 23.69 -8.70 -13.05
N GLU A 691 24.40 -9.68 -12.51
CA GLU A 691 25.12 -9.53 -11.25
C GLU A 691 26.29 -8.58 -11.35
N GLN A 692 27.03 -8.59 -12.46
CA GLN A 692 28.17 -7.71 -12.65
C GLN A 692 27.71 -6.27 -12.79
N ALA A 693 26.66 -6.04 -13.57
CA ALA A 693 26.04 -4.72 -13.65
C ALA A 693 25.61 -4.24 -12.26
N ARG A 694 24.87 -5.05 -11.49
CA ARG A 694 24.43 -4.64 -10.15
C ARG A 694 25.59 -4.25 -9.23
N ARG A 695 26.68 -5.01 -9.19
CA ARG A 695 27.83 -4.69 -8.33
C ARG A 695 28.45 -3.32 -8.64
N ASN A 696 28.38 -2.91 -9.91
CA ASN A 696 28.93 -1.65 -10.39
C ASN A 696 27.99 -0.44 -10.17
N ILE A 697 26.79 -0.63 -9.60
CA ILE A 697 25.84 0.49 -9.34
C ILE A 697 26.40 1.55 -8.39
N LEU A 698 27.35 1.15 -7.54
CA LEU A 698 27.99 1.99 -6.52
C LEU A 698 29.31 2.61 -7.00
N ASP A 699 29.79 2.29 -8.20
CA ASP A 699 31.09 2.78 -8.70
C ASP A 699 31.08 4.30 -8.88
N VAL A 700 29.94 4.84 -9.35
CA VAL A 700 29.69 6.27 -9.47
C VAL A 700 28.42 6.62 -8.73
N LEU A 701 28.54 7.25 -7.57
CA LEU A 701 27.40 7.80 -6.85
C LEU A 701 27.06 9.19 -7.38
N THR A 702 25.92 9.30 -8.04
CA THR A 702 25.34 10.59 -8.46
C THR A 702 24.81 11.37 -7.25
N PRO A 703 24.55 12.69 -7.37
CA PRO A 703 23.88 13.45 -6.31
C PRO A 703 22.55 12.82 -5.88
N ASP A 704 21.76 12.26 -6.80
CA ASP A 704 20.54 11.52 -6.48
C ASP A 704 20.78 10.25 -5.65
N ASP A 705 21.77 9.44 -6.02
CA ASP A 705 22.14 8.26 -5.23
C ASP A 705 22.54 8.66 -3.82
N LEU A 706 23.38 9.69 -3.70
CA LEU A 706 23.83 10.20 -2.41
C LEU A 706 22.64 10.62 -1.54
N ARG A 707 21.69 11.39 -2.08
CA ARG A 707 20.49 11.82 -1.33
C ARG A 707 19.70 10.63 -0.78
N ILE A 708 19.49 9.59 -1.58
CA ILE A 708 18.76 8.38 -1.16
C ILE A 708 19.53 7.58 -0.11
N LEU A 709 20.85 7.43 -0.27
CA LEU A 709 21.70 6.72 0.68
C LEU A 709 21.80 7.45 2.02
N ILE A 710 22.06 8.76 1.98
CA ILE A 710 22.09 9.65 3.15
C ILE A 710 20.78 9.56 3.91
N GLU A 711 19.64 9.77 3.23
CA GLU A 711 18.32 9.71 3.86
C GLU A 711 18.09 8.35 4.53
N THR A 712 18.47 7.26 3.86
CA THR A 712 18.25 5.89 4.36
C THR A 712 19.09 5.58 5.60
N GLU A 713 20.34 6.03 5.66
CA GLU A 713 21.20 5.83 6.84
C GLU A 713 20.77 6.72 8.02
N ASP A 714 20.43 7.99 7.74
CA ASP A 714 19.88 8.91 8.74
C ASP A 714 18.56 8.39 9.33
N GLU A 715 17.65 7.93 8.47
CA GLU A 715 16.39 7.28 8.85
C GLU A 715 16.67 6.07 9.75
N PHE A 716 17.60 5.20 9.36
CA PHE A 716 17.96 4.02 10.15
C PHE A 716 18.56 4.36 11.53
N ALA A 717 19.32 5.45 11.65
CA ALA A 717 19.88 5.89 12.93
C ALA A 717 18.82 6.35 13.94
N ARG A 718 17.65 6.80 13.46
CA ARG A 718 16.54 7.32 14.29
C ARG A 718 15.42 6.32 14.58
N ARG A 719 15.59 5.06 14.20
CA ARG A 719 14.53 4.02 14.24
C ARG A 719 14.01 3.66 15.63
N GLY A 720 14.75 3.98 16.69
CA GLY A 720 14.39 3.54 18.05
C GLY A 720 14.22 2.01 18.11
N SER A 721 13.06 1.57 18.59
CA SER A 721 12.73 0.14 18.77
C SER A 721 12.15 -0.52 17.50
N PHE A 722 12.18 0.17 16.35
CA PHE A 722 11.86 -0.44 15.07
C PHE A 722 13.05 -1.20 14.48
N GLU A 723 12.79 -2.42 14.00
CA GLU A 723 13.71 -3.19 13.17
C GLU A 723 13.44 -2.91 11.69
N ARG A 724 14.45 -2.52 10.90
CA ARG A 724 14.31 -2.44 9.44
C ARG A 724 14.33 -3.86 8.85
N ILE A 725 13.17 -4.33 8.38
CA ILE A 725 13.03 -5.66 7.77
C ILE A 725 13.18 -5.61 6.25
N PHE A 726 13.07 -4.42 5.64
CA PHE A 726 13.44 -4.19 4.25
C PHE A 726 13.94 -2.76 4.05
N PRO A 727 15.05 -2.53 3.31
CA PRO A 727 16.00 -3.52 2.85
C PRO A 727 16.96 -4.00 3.96
N THR A 728 17.47 -5.23 3.81
CA THR A 728 18.51 -5.84 4.66
C THR A 728 19.53 -6.56 3.78
N ASN A 729 20.59 -7.11 4.36
CA ASN A 729 21.57 -7.92 3.64
C ASN A 729 20.97 -9.20 3.01
N GLN A 730 19.75 -9.59 3.39
CA GLN A 730 19.05 -10.78 2.89
C GLN A 730 17.90 -10.44 1.93
N THR A 731 17.59 -9.15 1.68
CA THR A 731 16.38 -8.79 0.93
C THR A 731 16.46 -8.98 -0.57
N ARG A 732 17.64 -9.30 -1.13
CA ARG A 732 17.81 -9.60 -2.56
C ARG A 732 16.81 -10.63 -3.07
N LYS A 733 16.47 -11.64 -2.25
CA LYS A 733 15.51 -12.70 -2.60
C LYS A 733 14.09 -12.19 -2.90
N TYR A 734 13.72 -11.00 -2.41
CA TYR A 734 12.40 -10.40 -2.63
C TYR A 734 12.32 -9.55 -3.89
N LEU A 735 13.46 -9.16 -4.49
CA LEU A 735 13.47 -8.30 -5.67
C LEU A 735 12.73 -8.93 -6.86
N LYS A 736 12.68 -10.26 -6.92
CA LYS A 736 11.94 -11.03 -7.94
C LYS A 736 10.41 -10.84 -7.88
N TYR A 737 9.88 -10.34 -6.77
CA TYR A 737 8.43 -10.16 -6.56
C TYR A 737 7.91 -8.79 -6.99
N PHE A 738 8.79 -7.86 -7.37
CA PHE A 738 8.35 -6.58 -7.91
C PHE A 738 7.95 -6.75 -9.38
N GLU A 739 6.74 -6.30 -9.75
CA GLU A 739 6.26 -6.31 -11.14
C GLU A 739 7.19 -5.51 -12.08
N THR A 740 7.81 -4.45 -11.54
CA THR A 740 8.80 -3.65 -12.25
C THR A 740 10.01 -3.41 -11.35
N PRO A 741 11.24 -3.63 -11.83
CA PRO A 741 12.44 -3.41 -11.04
C PRO A 741 12.55 -1.93 -10.64
N ARG A 742 12.83 -1.69 -9.36
CA ARG A 742 13.00 -0.34 -8.80
C ARG A 742 14.48 -0.04 -8.67
N TYR A 743 14.97 0.98 -9.37
CA TYR A 743 16.36 1.39 -9.31
C TYR A 743 16.86 1.60 -7.87
N TYR A 744 16.11 2.36 -7.05
CA TYR A 744 16.54 2.63 -5.68
C TYR A 744 16.55 1.38 -4.79
N ASN A 745 15.71 0.39 -5.05
CA ASN A 745 15.78 -0.88 -4.32
C ASN A 745 17.07 -1.64 -4.67
N LEU A 746 17.51 -1.57 -5.94
CA LEU A 746 18.80 -2.13 -6.37
C LEU A 746 19.97 -1.40 -5.70
N LEU A 747 19.95 -0.07 -5.72
CA LEU A 747 20.95 0.79 -5.10
C LEU A 747 21.11 0.46 -3.61
N LEU A 748 20.00 0.47 -2.86
CA LEU A 748 20.02 0.17 -1.43
C LEU A 748 20.44 -1.27 -1.14
N ASN A 749 20.03 -2.24 -1.97
CA ASN A 749 20.42 -3.63 -1.80
C ASN A 749 21.94 -3.79 -1.88
N GLU A 750 22.58 -3.24 -2.91
CA GLU A 750 24.03 -3.37 -3.08
C GLU A 750 24.79 -2.55 -2.03
N TRP A 751 24.28 -1.37 -1.64
CA TRP A 751 24.86 -0.57 -0.57
C TRP A 751 24.88 -1.33 0.77
N ILE A 752 23.73 -1.87 1.18
CA ILE A 752 23.62 -2.60 2.45
C ILE A 752 24.47 -3.85 2.44
N ILE A 753 24.55 -4.59 1.33
CA ILE A 753 25.42 -5.76 1.22
C ILE A 753 26.89 -5.36 1.37
N LYS A 754 27.32 -4.28 0.71
CA LYS A 754 28.71 -3.81 0.73
C LYS A 754 29.17 -3.37 2.12
N TYR A 755 28.30 -2.68 2.87
CA TYR A 755 28.62 -2.12 4.19
C TYR A 755 28.01 -2.90 5.36
N ASN A 756 27.48 -4.09 5.12
CA ASN A 756 26.95 -4.97 6.17
C ASN A 756 28.04 -5.26 7.23
N ARG A 757 27.76 -4.98 8.51
CA ARG A 757 28.71 -5.06 9.64
C ARG A 757 29.89 -4.08 9.56
N MET A 758 29.82 -3.09 8.68
CA MET A 758 30.80 -2.01 8.52
C MET A 758 30.09 -0.67 8.23
N GLU A 759 28.95 -0.45 8.88
CA GLU A 759 28.04 0.66 8.64
C GLU A 759 28.76 2.01 8.83
N GLU A 760 29.61 2.13 9.85
CA GLU A 760 30.42 3.32 10.10
C GLU A 760 31.33 3.71 8.93
N ARG A 761 31.86 2.73 8.19
CA ARG A 761 32.66 2.99 6.98
C ARG A 761 31.81 3.56 5.86
N GLY A 762 30.58 3.06 5.70
CA GLY A 762 29.61 3.59 4.73
C GLY A 762 29.21 5.02 5.07
N ILE A 763 28.88 5.28 6.34
CA ILE A 763 28.54 6.62 6.84
C ILE A 763 29.72 7.59 6.64
N THR A 764 30.93 7.18 7.00
CA THR A 764 32.13 8.01 6.82
C THR A 764 32.36 8.32 5.34
N TYR A 765 32.21 7.33 4.46
CA TYR A 765 32.36 7.49 3.02
C TYR A 765 31.35 8.49 2.45
N LEU A 766 30.06 8.34 2.74
CA LEU A 766 29.02 9.29 2.33
C LEU A 766 29.31 10.70 2.87
N ASN A 767 29.71 10.82 4.14
CA ASN A 767 29.99 12.13 4.75
C ASN A 767 31.14 12.88 4.04
N THR A 768 32.08 12.18 3.38
CA THR A 768 33.11 12.85 2.57
C THR A 768 32.50 13.63 1.39
N PHE A 769 31.45 13.10 0.75
CA PHE A 769 30.68 13.80 -0.28
C PHE A 769 29.83 14.92 0.30
N CYS A 770 29.23 14.68 1.47
CA CYS A 770 28.38 15.66 2.14
C CYS A 770 29.16 16.91 2.57
N LYS A 771 30.39 16.74 3.06
CA LYS A 771 31.31 17.84 3.38
C LYS A 771 31.62 18.72 2.16
N LYS A 772 31.70 18.11 0.97
CA LYS A 772 31.88 18.81 -0.33
C LYS A 772 30.56 19.36 -0.91
N GLY A 773 29.42 19.06 -0.29
CA GLY A 773 28.10 19.49 -0.75
C GLY A 773 27.63 18.82 -2.05
N ILE A 774 28.15 17.64 -2.40
CA ILE A 774 27.83 16.96 -3.66
C ILE A 774 26.35 16.58 -3.72
N HIS A 775 25.75 16.13 -2.61
CA HIS A 775 24.33 15.77 -2.52
C HIS A 775 23.38 16.96 -2.72
N LEU A 776 23.87 18.20 -2.64
CA LEU A 776 23.10 19.42 -2.88
C LEU A 776 23.16 19.88 -4.35
N GLN A 777 23.90 19.17 -5.21
CA GLN A 777 24.00 19.45 -6.63
C GLN A 777 22.83 18.85 -7.40
N HIS A 778 22.31 19.59 -8.38
CA HIS A 778 21.34 19.09 -9.35
C HIS A 778 21.37 19.98 -10.61
N PRO A 779 21.92 19.52 -11.75
CA PRO A 779 22.63 18.25 -11.95
C PRO A 779 24.02 18.21 -11.29
N ALA A 780 24.72 17.07 -11.38
CA ALA A 780 26.11 16.94 -10.97
C ALA A 780 27.02 17.92 -11.73
N ILE A 781 28.00 18.50 -11.02
CA ILE A 781 29.00 19.43 -11.62
C ILE A 781 30.32 18.70 -11.87
N ASP A 782 30.72 17.82 -10.96
CA ASP A 782 31.98 17.06 -11.07
C ASP A 782 31.81 15.88 -12.05
N PRO A 783 32.66 15.79 -13.11
CA PRO A 783 32.62 14.67 -14.05
C PRO A 783 32.74 13.28 -13.41
N ASN A 784 33.37 13.17 -12.24
CA ASN A 784 33.49 11.90 -11.51
C ASN A 784 32.16 11.44 -10.87
N GLN A 785 31.16 12.33 -10.82
CA GLN A 785 29.82 12.04 -10.32
C GLN A 785 28.79 11.97 -11.47
N MET A 786 29.24 12.07 -12.72
CA MET A 786 28.44 11.85 -13.91
C MET A 786 28.59 10.42 -14.41
N TRP A 787 27.51 9.65 -14.37
CA TRP A 787 27.53 8.25 -14.76
C TRP A 787 27.83 8.04 -16.25
N THR A 788 27.29 8.90 -17.12
CA THR A 788 27.55 8.84 -18.57
C THR A 788 29.02 9.10 -18.90
N GLN A 789 29.72 9.93 -18.13
CA GLN A 789 31.14 10.20 -18.36
C GLN A 789 31.99 8.98 -17.99
N TYR A 790 31.66 8.32 -16.88
CA TYR A 790 32.29 7.06 -16.50
C TYR A 790 32.06 5.97 -17.56
N GLN A 791 30.84 5.84 -18.10
CA GLN A 791 30.54 4.88 -19.17
C GLN A 791 31.38 5.13 -20.43
N LYS A 792 31.59 6.39 -20.82
CA LYS A 792 32.47 6.74 -21.94
C LYS A 792 33.92 6.30 -21.69
N LEU A 793 34.42 6.52 -20.48
CA LEU A 793 35.79 6.12 -20.11
C LEU A 793 35.96 4.59 -20.13
N GLN A 794 34.98 3.83 -19.63
CA GLN A 794 34.99 2.37 -19.70
C GLN A 794 34.91 1.85 -21.13
N GLY A 795 34.09 2.47 -21.99
CA GLY A 795 34.03 2.14 -23.41
C GLY A 795 35.36 2.39 -24.14
N HIS A 796 36.06 3.49 -23.83
CA HIS A 796 37.38 3.78 -24.39
C HIS A 796 38.48 2.82 -23.90
N LEU A 797 38.40 2.32 -22.66
CA LEU A 797 39.32 1.30 -22.15
C LEU A 797 39.12 -0.04 -22.85
N SER A 798 37.86 -0.44 -23.09
CA SER A 798 37.55 -1.69 -23.84
C SER A 798 37.98 -1.65 -25.32
N HIS A 799 38.04 -0.47 -25.94
CA HIS A 799 38.57 -0.31 -27.30
C HIS A 799 40.10 -0.30 -27.35
N ARG A 800 40.77 0.27 -26.33
CA ARG A 800 42.25 0.23 -26.25
C ARG A 800 42.81 -1.17 -26.00
N ASP A 801 42.09 -2.02 -25.26
CA ASP A 801 42.52 -3.41 -25.06
C ASP A 801 42.35 -4.28 -26.33
N ASN A 802 41.44 -3.92 -27.23
CA ASN A 802 41.33 -4.56 -28.54
C ASN A 802 42.37 -4.04 -29.55
N ASP A 803 42.74 -2.75 -29.51
CA ASP A 803 43.75 -2.18 -30.41
C ASP A 803 45.19 -2.62 -30.07
N ASN A 804 45.46 -3.05 -28.82
CA ASN A 804 46.76 -3.58 -28.41
C ASN A 804 47.00 -5.06 -28.78
N THR A 805 46.04 -5.73 -29.42
CA THR A 805 46.24 -7.11 -29.93
C THR A 805 46.66 -7.17 -31.40
N ASN A 806 46.82 -6.03 -32.08
CA ASN A 806 47.13 -5.96 -33.51
C ASN A 806 48.47 -5.27 -33.87
N THR A 807 49.37 -5.06 -32.91
CA THR A 807 50.66 -4.35 -33.16
C THR A 807 51.92 -5.13 -32.79
N ASN A 808 51.87 -6.47 -32.76
CA ASN A 808 53.08 -7.31 -32.78
C ASN A 808 52.96 -8.37 -33.87
N GLY A 809 53.37 -7.99 -35.08
CA GLY A 809 53.44 -8.85 -36.25
C GLY A 809 54.41 -8.26 -37.27
N SER A 810 55.70 -8.27 -36.92
CA SER A 810 56.85 -8.19 -37.85
C SER A 810 57.77 -9.35 -37.55
#